data_AF-A0AB34J8E3-F1
#
_entry.id   AF-A0AB34J8E3-F1
#
_cell.length_a   1.000
_cell.length_b   1.000
_cell.length_c   1.000
_cell.angle_alpha   90.00
_cell.angle_beta   90.00
_cell.angle_gamma   90.00
#
_symmetry.space_group_name_H-M   'P 1'
#
loop_
_entity.id
_entity.type
_entity.pdbx_description
1 polymer ?
#
loop_
_entity_poly.entity_id
_entity_poly.type
_entity_poly.pdbx_seq_one_letter_code
_entity_poly.pdbx_strand_id
1 'polypeptide(L)'
;MGSPHLQKCAALWLYLTATHPVAHAACGRICYTGGCARDHCCSWDDCCDCAECDSSQCPAGLARPPPPPPPPPPLPSPPLPSPPQSPWTEPAAAPRCATDATPLPSVPREIVSEPNEGGEPLVRQTLRPISRSESEEARARRVPFEPPPTLDDARLAWEYDETLTFTAKQLKKDPRLRPSDIEVSTDHMRACKACENARGLRAALHAAETLEVGVRMQLLLDDWAIARWQNIVRFLNPPDDVRVALDGVDDRKFGCPCSALPTADGGVQLYYSAGSRRGDDLTNRYAFRTSANGYDGWSEERAVRVEREAFLGTFTVAGTPSLPGEAPPHANLTYLAGYEGWRGRACLASSSDGADFWTIGSSDDMSSGGDCFPSSKSYLSRAADAYVTAVVDAAARRELVWYRKDFGTVEGWREIRGVQCVELSARLADVPHSAAATRVATRHAEWYLDRLGKLERYRRQIYSLTLTPYDEGLWLGLMSVIEFAKDLSEPAGHELPPFERDTINTYLVTSRDGVHVDDEWVYAHRPLLPKAGLTQRHWRAGLTFASAQLMTRRREHRVYFEARPGDGHHETRFASRAKIGTAAWARDQLGGLRAAHADAAGVVTTKPFRRRAAGLRLVVDTLAACSNLTVEVLAATGGVVEGRGLAEAVPVAGRAGRAACRRW
;
A
#
# COMPACT_ATOMS: atom_id res chain seq x y z
N MET A 1 -18.42 54.73 -0.95
CA MET A 1 -18.61 53.92 0.27
C MET A 1 -19.15 52.57 -0.18
N GLY A 2 -18.25 51.61 -0.41
CA GLY A 2 -18.58 50.27 -0.91
C GLY A 2 -18.38 49.23 0.20
N SER A 3 -19.40 48.42 0.42
CA SER A 3 -19.48 47.36 1.43
C SER A 3 -18.39 46.28 1.24
N PRO A 4 -17.77 45.75 2.31
CA PRO A 4 -16.80 44.68 2.17
C PRO A 4 -17.51 43.32 2.10
N HIS A 5 -17.20 42.55 1.04
CA HIS A 5 -17.58 41.15 0.92
C HIS A 5 -16.90 40.31 2.02
N LEU A 6 -17.67 39.93 3.04
CA LEU A 6 -17.28 38.91 4.03
C LEU A 6 -17.28 37.52 3.37
N GLN A 7 -16.10 37.02 3.04
CA GLN A 7 -15.89 35.61 2.71
C GLN A 7 -16.08 34.75 3.97
N LYS A 8 -17.12 33.91 3.99
CA LYS A 8 -17.40 32.97 5.08
C LYS A 8 -16.58 31.70 4.85
N CYS A 9 -15.62 31.41 5.73
CA CYS A 9 -14.96 30.11 5.83
C CYS A 9 -15.77 29.20 6.79
N ALA A 10 -15.78 27.88 6.53
CA ALA A 10 -16.47 26.88 7.36
C ALA A 10 -15.54 25.70 7.69
N ALA A 11 -15.81 24.93 8.75
CA ALA A 11 -15.10 23.68 9.11
C ALA A 11 -16.11 22.53 9.28
N LEU A 12 -15.70 21.27 9.07
CA LEU A 12 -16.60 20.10 9.04
C LEU A 12 -16.27 19.15 10.19
N TRP A 13 -17.29 18.60 10.85
CA TRP A 13 -17.14 17.45 11.75
C TRP A 13 -17.81 16.22 11.15
N LEU A 14 -17.10 15.09 11.21
CA LEU A 14 -17.60 13.76 10.88
C LEU A 14 -17.67 12.95 12.17
N TYR A 15 -18.85 12.45 12.51
CA TYR A 15 -19.08 11.53 13.63
C TYR A 15 -19.38 10.13 13.07
N LEU A 16 -18.66 9.13 13.56
CA LEU A 16 -18.95 7.71 13.35
C LEU A 16 -19.44 7.11 14.66
N THR A 17 -20.66 6.58 14.73
CA THR A 17 -21.15 5.86 15.92
C THR A 17 -21.52 4.42 15.55
N ALA A 18 -21.19 3.47 16.42
CA ALA A 18 -21.65 2.07 16.36
C ALA A 18 -22.45 1.78 17.64
N THR A 19 -23.59 1.08 17.52
CA THR A 19 -24.43 0.70 18.67
C THR A 19 -24.72 -0.80 18.65
N HIS A 20 -24.48 -1.48 19.77
CA HIS A 20 -24.74 -2.92 19.97
C HIS A 20 -26.21 -3.22 20.32
N PRO A 21 -26.75 -4.40 19.94
CA PRO A 21 -27.74 -5.11 20.72
C PRO A 21 -27.09 -6.11 21.70
N VAL A 22 -27.77 -6.31 22.83
CA VAL A 22 -27.42 -7.20 23.94
C VAL A 22 -27.38 -8.67 23.49
N ALA A 23 -26.41 -9.43 24.02
CA ALA A 23 -26.11 -10.82 23.69
C ALA A 23 -27.19 -11.83 24.15
N HIS A 24 -27.36 -12.91 23.37
CA HIS A 24 -27.79 -14.21 23.87
C HIS A 24 -26.73 -15.27 23.56
N ALA A 25 -26.39 -16.06 24.57
CA ALA A 25 -25.34 -17.06 24.59
C ALA A 25 -25.69 -18.32 23.79
N ALA A 26 -24.68 -18.90 23.12
CA ALA A 26 -24.65 -20.32 22.79
C ALA A 26 -23.23 -20.86 23.05
N CYS A 27 -23.17 -21.83 23.95
CA CYS A 27 -21.99 -22.50 24.47
C CYS A 27 -21.55 -23.59 23.47
N GLY A 28 -20.29 -23.55 23.01
CA GLY A 28 -19.69 -24.60 22.19
C GLY A 28 -18.35 -25.02 22.76
N ARG A 29 -18.30 -26.22 23.35
CA ARG A 29 -17.11 -26.86 23.94
C ARG A 29 -16.07 -27.15 22.85
N ILE A 30 -14.83 -26.76 23.11
CA ILE A 30 -13.63 -27.20 22.36
C ILE A 30 -13.05 -28.40 23.12
N CYS A 31 -12.97 -29.56 22.46
CA CYS A 31 -12.19 -30.71 22.93
C CYS A 31 -10.85 -30.74 22.19
N TYR A 32 -9.77 -30.76 22.97
CA TYR A 32 -8.42 -31.11 22.52
C TYR A 32 -8.30 -32.62 22.36
N THR A 33 -7.79 -33.11 21.23
CA THR A 33 -7.03 -34.37 21.17
C THR A 33 -5.94 -34.27 20.10
N GLY A 34 -4.72 -34.64 20.50
CA GLY A 34 -3.48 -34.60 19.74
C GLY A 34 -3.40 -35.61 18.59
N GLY A 35 -2.35 -35.43 17.78
CA GLY A 35 -2.21 -36.02 16.46
C GLY A 35 -1.66 -37.44 16.37
N CYS A 36 -1.76 -37.97 15.15
CA CYS A 36 -0.73 -38.77 14.49
C CYS A 36 -0.92 -38.73 12.97
N ALA A 37 0.18 -38.93 12.27
CA ALA A 37 0.43 -38.56 10.89
C ALA A 37 0.15 -39.67 9.85
N ARG A 38 0.16 -39.24 8.58
CA ARG A 38 0.26 -39.96 7.29
C ARG A 38 -1.04 -40.33 6.55
N ASP A 39 -1.26 -39.53 5.51
CA ASP A 39 -1.35 -39.88 4.08
C ASP A 39 -2.29 -41.01 3.60
N HIS A 40 -3.23 -40.58 2.76
CA HIS A 40 -4.02 -41.33 1.79
C HIS A 40 -5.00 -42.40 2.32
N CYS A 41 -6.26 -41.97 2.52
CA CYS A 41 -7.41 -42.84 2.31
C CYS A 41 -8.19 -42.35 1.08
N CYS A 42 -8.01 -43.06 -0.03
CA CYS A 42 -9.14 -43.29 -0.94
C CYS A 42 -10.18 -44.11 -0.16
N SER A 43 -11.47 -43.83 -0.37
CA SER A 43 -12.54 -44.67 0.17
C SER A 43 -12.39 -46.11 -0.35
N TRP A 44 -12.63 -47.06 0.54
CA TRP A 44 -12.53 -48.50 0.28
C TRP A 44 -13.55 -49.01 -0.76
N ASP A 45 -14.52 -48.17 -1.14
CA ASP A 45 -15.60 -48.52 -2.06
C ASP A 45 -15.23 -48.36 -3.56
N ASP A 46 -14.11 -47.71 -3.91
CA ASP A 46 -13.78 -47.40 -5.31
C ASP A 46 -12.72 -48.34 -5.97
N CYS A 47 -12.29 -49.39 -5.28
CA CYS A 47 -11.24 -50.30 -5.80
C CYS A 47 -11.76 -51.56 -6.53
N CYS A 48 -13.06 -51.73 -6.73
CA CYS A 48 -13.61 -52.98 -7.27
C CYS A 48 -14.14 -52.94 -8.72
N ASP A 49 -13.98 -51.84 -9.48
CA ASP A 49 -14.47 -51.75 -10.88
C ASP A 49 -13.37 -51.46 -11.93
N CYS A 50 -12.09 -51.73 -11.61
CA CYS A 50 -11.01 -51.65 -12.59
C CYS A 50 -10.68 -53.05 -13.15
N ALA A 51 -11.03 -53.29 -14.41
CA ALA A 51 -10.83 -54.55 -15.14
C ALA A 51 -9.37 -54.89 -15.52
N GLU A 52 -8.37 -54.29 -14.85
CA GLU A 52 -6.94 -54.45 -15.23
C GLU A 52 -5.99 -54.81 -14.06
N CYS A 53 -6.50 -55.24 -12.89
CA CYS A 53 -5.62 -55.66 -11.79
C CYS A 53 -5.39 -57.18 -11.77
N ASP A 54 -4.14 -57.56 -12.04
CA ASP A 54 -3.59 -58.91 -11.97
C ASP A 54 -3.68 -59.51 -10.55
N SER A 55 -4.33 -60.67 -10.45
CA SER A 55 -4.74 -61.33 -9.20
C SER A 55 -3.61 -62.02 -8.41
N SER A 56 -2.34 -61.88 -8.81
CA SER A 56 -1.23 -62.62 -8.20
C SER A 56 -0.52 -61.93 -7.03
N GLN A 57 -1.04 -60.81 -6.48
CA GLN A 57 -0.34 -60.04 -5.43
C GLN A 57 -1.10 -59.86 -4.09
N CYS A 58 -2.21 -60.55 -3.85
CA CYS A 58 -2.86 -60.49 -2.52
C CYS A 58 -2.31 -61.58 -1.57
N PRO A 59 -1.67 -61.23 -0.44
CA PRO A 59 -1.24 -62.21 0.54
C PRO A 59 -2.45 -62.85 1.23
N ALA A 60 -2.45 -64.18 1.28
CA ALA A 60 -3.48 -64.98 1.91
C ALA A 60 -3.44 -64.80 3.45
N GLY A 61 -4.62 -64.62 4.05
CA GLY A 61 -4.84 -64.91 5.46
C GLY A 61 -5.10 -63.70 6.36
N LEU A 62 -6.24 -63.03 6.18
CA LEU A 62 -6.92 -62.33 7.28
C LEU A 62 -8.43 -62.52 7.13
N ALA A 63 -9.06 -63.03 8.18
CA ALA A 63 -10.50 -63.27 8.22
C ALA A 63 -11.28 -61.94 8.16
N ARG A 64 -12.37 -61.91 7.40
CA ARG A 64 -13.29 -60.76 7.33
C ARG A 64 -13.92 -60.50 8.72
N PRO A 65 -13.95 -59.24 9.19
CA PRO A 65 -14.76 -58.90 10.35
C PRO A 65 -16.26 -59.02 10.02
N PRO A 66 -17.12 -59.33 11.00
CA PRO A 66 -18.56 -59.40 10.78
C PRO A 66 -19.13 -58.02 10.40
N PRO A 67 -20.19 -57.96 9.59
CA PRO A 67 -20.81 -56.71 9.18
C PRO A 67 -21.37 -55.94 10.39
N PRO A 68 -21.37 -54.61 10.35
CA PRO A 68 -21.98 -53.80 11.40
C PRO A 68 -23.50 -54.04 11.45
N PRO A 69 -24.13 -53.94 12.63
CA PRO A 69 -25.57 -54.09 12.76
C PRO A 69 -26.31 -52.96 12.02
N PRO A 70 -27.52 -53.22 11.49
CA PRO A 70 -28.30 -52.21 10.79
C PRO A 70 -28.68 -51.06 11.74
N PRO A 71 -28.80 -49.82 11.23
CA PRO A 71 -29.19 -48.68 12.04
C PRO A 71 -30.62 -48.86 12.59
N PRO A 72 -30.91 -48.35 13.81
CA PRO A 72 -32.24 -48.42 14.38
C PRO A 72 -33.23 -47.58 13.57
N PRO A 73 -34.52 -47.97 13.54
CA PRO A 73 -35.55 -47.21 12.84
C PRO A 73 -35.74 -45.81 13.48
N PRO A 74 -36.11 -44.80 12.67
CA PRO A 74 -36.31 -43.44 13.17
C PRO A 74 -37.48 -43.39 14.17
N LEU A 75 -37.27 -42.68 15.27
CA LEU A 75 -38.30 -42.41 16.28
C LEU A 75 -39.41 -41.50 15.71
N PRO A 76 -40.69 -41.71 16.08
CA PRO A 76 -41.77 -40.85 15.64
C PRO A 76 -41.64 -39.44 16.26
N SER A 77 -41.92 -38.43 15.44
CA SER A 77 -41.91 -37.02 15.86
C SER A 77 -43.01 -36.75 16.91
N PRO A 78 -42.72 -35.94 17.95
CA PRO A 78 -43.73 -35.56 18.93
C PRO A 78 -44.77 -34.60 18.33
N PRO A 79 -46.04 -34.64 18.79
CA PRO A 79 -47.10 -33.76 18.29
C PRO A 79 -46.86 -32.31 18.71
N LEU A 80 -47.17 -31.39 17.79
CA LEU A 80 -47.17 -29.95 18.02
C LEU A 80 -48.20 -29.55 19.10
N PRO A 81 -47.83 -28.71 20.08
CA PRO A 81 -48.80 -28.19 21.05
C PRO A 81 -49.75 -27.18 20.38
N SER A 82 -51.03 -27.31 20.70
CA SER A 82 -52.08 -26.36 20.30
C SER A 82 -51.91 -24.99 20.96
N PRO A 83 -52.33 -23.90 20.30
CA PRO A 83 -52.19 -22.55 20.85
C PRO A 83 -53.17 -22.32 22.00
N PRO A 84 -52.76 -21.69 23.11
CA PRO A 84 -53.68 -21.28 24.15
C PRO A 84 -54.52 -20.08 23.68
N GLN A 85 -55.83 -20.22 23.77
CA GLN A 85 -56.80 -19.12 23.74
C GLN A 85 -56.88 -18.49 25.14
N SER A 86 -56.69 -17.17 25.28
CA SER A 86 -57.36 -16.26 26.25
C SER A 86 -56.80 -14.82 26.13
N PRO A 87 -57.39 -13.80 26.78
CA PRO A 87 -58.33 -12.87 26.18
C PRO A 87 -57.69 -11.48 25.97
N TRP A 88 -58.26 -10.74 25.01
CA TRP A 88 -57.93 -9.34 24.79
C TRP A 88 -58.30 -8.49 26.01
N THR A 89 -57.30 -7.84 26.59
CA THR A 89 -57.46 -6.60 27.37
C THR A 89 -56.54 -5.56 26.75
N GLU A 90 -57.08 -4.36 26.51
CA GLU A 90 -56.36 -3.24 25.87
C GLU A 90 -55.03 -2.93 26.58
N PRO A 91 -53.91 -2.74 25.84
CA PRO A 91 -52.69 -2.29 26.47
C PRO A 91 -52.77 -0.79 26.77
N ALA A 92 -52.65 -0.47 28.05
CA ALA A 92 -52.37 0.87 28.55
C ALA A 92 -51.14 1.48 27.85
N ALA A 93 -51.19 2.80 27.70
CA ALA A 93 -50.17 3.63 27.06
C ALA A 93 -48.75 3.27 27.50
N ALA A 94 -47.87 3.03 26.50
CA ALA A 94 -46.44 2.87 26.70
C ALA A 94 -45.85 4.08 27.44
N PRO A 95 -44.94 3.88 28.41
CA PRO A 95 -44.33 4.97 29.14
C PRO A 95 -43.48 5.80 28.18
N ARG A 96 -43.74 7.11 28.16
CA ARG A 96 -42.90 8.11 27.49
C ARG A 96 -41.46 7.96 28.02
N CYS A 97 -40.50 7.67 27.13
CA CYS A 97 -39.09 7.86 27.45
C CYS A 97 -38.89 9.34 27.79
N ALA A 98 -38.65 9.61 29.07
CA ALA A 98 -38.25 10.92 29.54
C ALA A 98 -36.93 11.31 28.88
N THR A 99 -37.01 12.32 28.01
CA THR A 99 -35.87 13.08 27.50
C THR A 99 -35.37 14.00 28.61
N ASP A 100 -34.63 13.43 29.55
CA ASP A 100 -33.74 14.18 30.45
C ASP A 100 -32.49 13.33 30.68
N ALA A 101 -31.74 13.12 29.60
CA ALA A 101 -30.36 12.72 29.70
C ALA A 101 -29.54 13.99 29.94
N THR A 102 -29.32 14.34 31.20
CA THR A 102 -28.25 15.23 31.60
C THR A 102 -26.96 14.73 30.91
N PRO A 103 -26.20 15.57 30.19
CA PRO A 103 -24.97 15.13 29.55
C PRO A 103 -24.09 14.49 30.63
N LEU A 104 -23.75 13.22 30.45
CA LEU A 104 -22.77 12.57 31.32
C LEU A 104 -21.49 13.44 31.27
N PRO A 105 -20.93 13.86 32.42
CA PRO A 105 -19.66 14.55 32.41
C PRO A 105 -18.64 13.65 31.69
N SER A 106 -17.88 14.24 30.77
CA SER A 106 -16.84 13.53 30.03
C SER A 106 -15.74 13.08 31.00
N VAL A 107 -15.91 11.90 31.60
CA VAL A 107 -14.89 11.31 32.47
C VAL A 107 -13.77 10.82 31.56
N PRO A 108 -12.51 11.27 31.76
CA PRO A 108 -11.38 10.75 31.02
C PRO A 108 -11.30 9.24 31.24
N ARG A 109 -11.22 8.45 30.16
CA ARG A 109 -10.85 7.04 30.28
C ARG A 109 -9.32 6.95 30.26
N GLU A 110 -8.77 6.36 31.30
CA GLU A 110 -7.34 6.10 31.45
C GLU A 110 -7.06 4.72 30.86
N ILE A 111 -6.23 4.66 29.82
CA ILE A 111 -5.68 3.38 29.33
C ILE A 111 -4.36 3.20 30.06
N VAL A 112 -4.28 2.16 30.87
CA VAL A 112 -3.08 1.81 31.65
C VAL A 112 -2.57 0.48 31.15
N SER A 113 -1.34 0.44 30.64
CA SER A 113 -0.65 -0.83 30.41
C SER A 113 -0.33 -1.46 31.76
N GLU A 114 -0.61 -2.75 31.94
CA GLU A 114 -0.24 -3.43 33.19
C GLU A 114 1.29 -3.37 33.39
N PRO A 115 1.75 -3.02 34.59
CA PRO A 115 3.18 -2.96 34.87
C PRO A 115 3.77 -4.38 34.85
N ASN A 116 4.93 -4.55 34.22
CA ASN A 116 5.80 -5.67 34.59
C ASN A 116 6.26 -5.46 36.03
N GLU A 117 6.31 -6.55 36.81
CA GLU A 117 6.61 -6.58 38.25
C GLU A 117 7.63 -5.51 38.68
N GLY A 118 7.11 -4.42 39.29
CA GLY A 118 7.92 -3.36 39.90
C GLY A 118 8.27 -2.13 39.06
N GLY A 119 7.76 -2.00 37.82
CA GLY A 119 7.98 -0.81 36.97
C GLY A 119 6.80 0.18 36.93
N GLU A 120 7.10 1.47 36.70
CA GLU A 120 6.10 2.46 36.27
C GLU A 120 5.53 2.08 34.89
N PRO A 121 4.23 2.33 34.61
CA PRO A 121 3.62 1.98 33.33
C PRO A 121 4.30 2.71 32.16
N LEU A 122 4.62 1.97 31.09
CA LEU A 122 5.34 2.46 29.90
C LEU A 122 4.59 3.58 29.16
N VAL A 123 3.25 3.58 29.23
CA VAL A 123 2.41 4.65 28.67
C VAL A 123 1.26 4.95 29.60
N ARG A 124 1.16 6.21 30.03
CA ARG A 124 -0.01 6.76 30.73
C ARG A 124 -0.69 7.75 29.81
N GLN A 125 -1.67 7.30 29.03
CA GLN A 125 -2.40 8.19 28.12
C GLN A 125 -3.81 8.44 28.65
N THR A 126 -4.02 9.65 29.16
CA THR A 126 -5.38 10.15 29.44
C THR A 126 -5.97 10.66 28.12
N LEU A 127 -6.98 9.98 27.57
CA LEU A 127 -7.76 10.53 26.45
C LEU A 127 -8.65 11.65 26.99
N ARG A 128 -8.09 12.88 27.05
CA ARG A 128 -8.82 14.09 27.39
C ARG A 128 -9.53 14.64 26.14
N PRO A 129 -10.68 15.32 26.28
CA PRO A 129 -11.18 16.19 25.23
C PRO A 129 -10.12 17.23 24.87
N ILE A 130 -9.85 17.35 23.57
CA ILE A 130 -8.84 18.26 23.00
C ILE A 130 -9.26 19.71 23.25
N SER A 131 -8.69 20.34 24.27
CA SER A 131 -8.77 21.77 24.58
C SER A 131 -8.33 22.65 23.41
N ARG A 132 -8.63 23.94 23.48
CA ARG A 132 -8.36 24.89 22.40
C ARG A 132 -6.86 25.02 22.06
N SER A 133 -5.94 24.83 23.03
CA SER A 133 -4.49 24.78 22.82
C SER A 133 -4.00 23.47 22.20
N GLU A 134 -4.73 22.36 22.39
CA GLU A 134 -4.43 21.07 21.74
C GLU A 134 -4.75 21.07 20.24
N SER A 135 -5.24 22.16 19.64
CA SER A 135 -5.30 22.28 18.18
C SER A 135 -3.93 22.22 17.52
N GLU A 136 -2.93 22.80 18.18
CA GLU A 136 -1.56 22.84 17.67
C GLU A 136 -0.87 21.50 17.90
N GLU A 137 -1.20 20.83 19.00
CA GLU A 137 -0.72 19.49 19.32
C GLU A 137 -1.39 18.41 18.46
N ALA A 138 -2.70 18.50 18.21
CA ALA A 138 -3.41 17.62 17.28
C ALA A 138 -3.00 17.87 15.82
N ARG A 139 -2.63 19.10 15.45
CA ARG A 139 -1.96 19.38 14.16
C ARG A 139 -0.58 18.73 14.08
N ALA A 140 0.10 18.50 15.20
CA ALA A 140 1.37 17.78 15.25
C ALA A 140 1.19 16.26 15.28
N ARG A 141 0.03 15.75 15.72
CA ARG A 141 -0.28 14.31 15.82
C ARG A 141 -0.97 13.80 14.57
N ARG A 142 -0.38 12.75 13.99
CA ARG A 142 -0.93 12.04 12.84
C ARG A 142 -2.09 11.14 13.24
N VAL A 143 -3.05 10.91 12.34
CA VAL A 143 -4.08 9.88 12.58
C VAL A 143 -3.39 8.51 12.66
N PRO A 144 -3.59 7.73 13.73
CA PRO A 144 -2.96 6.42 13.86
C PRO A 144 -3.51 5.47 12.82
N PHE A 145 -2.68 4.54 12.40
CA PHE A 145 -3.10 3.44 11.56
C PHE A 145 -3.74 2.37 12.44
N GLU A 146 -4.70 1.63 11.87
CA GLU A 146 -5.25 0.48 12.55
C GLU A 146 -4.11 -0.51 12.81
N PRO A 147 -3.83 -0.85 14.08
CA PRO A 147 -2.76 -1.78 14.39
C PRO A 147 -3.07 -3.12 13.72
N PRO A 148 -2.10 -3.76 13.04
CA PRO A 148 -2.19 -5.18 12.77
C PRO A 148 -2.72 -5.91 14.00
N PRO A 149 -3.49 -7.01 13.86
CA PRO A 149 -3.95 -7.79 15.01
C PRO A 149 -2.82 -8.23 15.95
N THR A 150 -1.56 -8.12 15.51
CA THR A 150 -0.33 -8.57 16.14
C THR A 150 0.71 -7.47 16.38
N LEU A 151 0.43 -6.20 16.07
CA LEU A 151 1.41 -5.11 16.25
C LEU A 151 1.10 -4.32 17.53
N ASP A 152 1.85 -4.63 18.58
CA ASP A 152 1.88 -3.91 19.85
C ASP A 152 3.33 -3.53 20.20
N ASP A 153 3.52 -2.87 21.35
CA ASP A 153 4.87 -2.49 21.82
C ASP A 153 5.77 -3.70 22.02
N ALA A 154 5.21 -4.87 22.39
CA ALA A 154 5.95 -6.11 22.51
C ALA A 154 6.46 -6.59 21.14
N ARG A 155 5.66 -6.45 20.08
CA ARG A 155 6.09 -6.74 18.70
C ARG A 155 7.16 -5.76 18.25
N LEU A 156 7.05 -4.46 18.53
CA LEU A 156 8.09 -3.48 18.20
C LEU A 156 9.41 -3.75 18.95
N ALA A 157 9.34 -4.09 20.23
CA ALA A 157 10.50 -4.49 21.02
C ALA A 157 11.14 -5.78 20.49
N TRP A 158 10.32 -6.80 20.20
CA TRP A 158 10.76 -8.02 19.55
C TRP A 158 11.43 -7.75 18.19
N GLU A 159 10.87 -6.87 17.36
CA GLU A 159 11.47 -6.52 16.07
C GLU A 159 12.83 -5.84 16.23
N TYR A 160 12.98 -4.98 17.25
CA TYR A 160 14.26 -4.37 17.58
C TYR A 160 15.29 -5.42 18.00
N ASP A 161 14.91 -6.35 18.88
CA ASP A 161 15.78 -7.43 19.36
C ASP A 161 16.15 -8.42 18.24
N GLU A 162 15.21 -8.76 17.36
CA GLU A 162 15.47 -9.56 16.16
C GLU A 162 16.41 -8.83 15.20
N THR A 163 16.25 -7.52 15.04
CA THR A 163 17.15 -6.69 14.21
C THR A 163 18.56 -6.69 14.80
N LEU A 164 18.71 -6.56 16.12
CA LEU A 164 20.00 -6.65 16.81
C LEU A 164 20.62 -8.05 16.66
N THR A 165 19.82 -9.10 16.87
CA THR A 165 20.26 -10.50 16.74
C THR A 165 20.70 -10.81 15.32
N PHE A 166 19.92 -10.40 14.33
CA PHE A 166 20.25 -10.55 12.93
C PHE A 166 21.49 -9.73 12.57
N THR A 167 21.61 -8.49 13.06
CA THR A 167 22.81 -7.67 12.89
C THR A 167 24.04 -8.37 13.46
N ALA A 168 23.96 -8.91 14.69
CA ALA A 168 25.04 -9.68 15.30
C ALA A 168 25.40 -10.93 14.49
N LYS A 169 24.40 -11.64 13.95
CA LYS A 169 24.60 -12.78 13.04
C LYS A 169 25.31 -12.36 11.76
N GLN A 170 24.94 -11.25 11.15
CA GLN A 170 25.60 -10.71 9.96
C GLN A 170 27.04 -10.27 10.28
N LEU A 171 27.26 -9.55 11.39
CA LEU A 171 28.58 -9.16 11.89
C LEU A 171 29.48 -10.36 12.16
N LYS A 172 28.93 -11.48 12.65
CA LYS A 172 29.66 -12.72 12.86
C LYS A 172 30.05 -13.39 11.54
N LYS A 173 29.15 -13.39 10.55
CA LYS A 173 29.39 -13.96 9.21
C LYS A 173 30.39 -13.14 8.40
N ASP A 174 30.35 -11.83 8.54
CA ASP A 174 31.28 -10.90 7.90
C ASP A 174 31.82 -9.89 8.92
N PRO A 175 32.97 -10.19 9.56
CA PRO A 175 33.58 -9.35 10.58
C PRO A 175 33.99 -7.96 10.11
N ARG A 176 34.02 -7.70 8.79
CA ARG A 176 34.24 -6.35 8.27
C ARG A 176 33.07 -5.44 8.65
N LEU A 177 31.86 -5.97 8.91
CA LEU A 177 30.66 -5.17 9.15
C LEU A 177 30.72 -4.39 10.49
N ARG A 178 31.82 -4.52 11.25
CA ARG A 178 32.05 -3.92 12.56
C ARG A 178 31.89 -2.39 12.53
N PRO A 179 31.19 -1.80 13.52
CA PRO A 179 30.97 -0.36 13.59
C PRO A 179 32.23 0.52 13.52
N SER A 180 33.39 0.00 13.94
CA SER A 180 34.68 0.70 13.90
C SER A 180 35.27 0.85 12.49
N ASP A 181 34.89 -0.01 11.54
CA ASP A 181 35.35 0.06 10.15
C ASP A 181 34.42 0.96 9.31
N ILE A 182 33.36 1.50 9.93
CA ILE A 182 32.41 2.42 9.34
C ILE A 182 32.97 3.84 9.44
N GLU A 183 33.89 4.22 8.55
CA GLU A 183 34.03 5.65 8.19
C GLU A 183 32.76 6.07 7.44
N VAL A 184 31.74 6.42 8.20
CA VAL A 184 30.72 7.38 7.79
C VAL A 184 31.16 8.66 8.46
N SER A 185 31.31 9.75 7.70
CA SER A 185 31.61 11.03 8.32
C SER A 185 30.64 11.28 9.48
N THR A 186 31.17 11.69 10.63
CA THR A 186 30.40 11.97 11.84
C THR A 186 29.24 12.95 11.58
N ASP A 187 29.37 13.82 10.57
CA ASP A 187 28.31 14.72 10.09
C ASP A 187 27.11 13.98 9.49
N HIS A 188 27.33 12.91 8.71
CA HIS A 188 26.24 12.11 8.13
C HIS A 188 25.56 11.21 9.18
N MET A 189 26.25 10.85 10.26
CA MET A 189 25.63 10.14 11.41
C MET A 189 24.77 11.05 12.29
N ARG A 190 25.01 12.36 12.29
CA ARG A 190 24.27 13.33 13.12
C ARG A 190 22.94 13.77 12.52
N ALA A 191 22.77 13.66 11.20
CA ALA A 191 21.58 14.14 10.50
C ALA A 191 20.67 12.98 10.11
N CYS A 192 19.52 12.87 10.79
CA CYS A 192 18.41 12.00 10.40
C CYS A 192 17.90 12.41 9.00
N LYS A 193 17.96 11.49 8.03
CA LYS A 193 17.57 11.73 6.65
C LYS A 193 16.07 11.55 6.43
N ALA A 194 15.41 10.61 7.11
CA ALA A 194 13.95 10.58 7.07
C ALA A 194 13.34 11.81 7.75
N CYS A 195 14.05 12.49 8.66
CA CYS A 195 13.58 13.72 9.27
C CYS A 195 13.47 14.89 8.28
N GLU A 196 14.28 14.89 7.21
CA GLU A 196 14.13 15.83 6.09
C GLU A 196 12.81 15.56 5.36
N ASN A 197 12.55 14.29 5.01
CA ASN A 197 11.27 13.87 4.43
C ASN A 197 10.09 14.23 5.34
N ALA A 198 10.17 13.91 6.63
CA ALA A 198 9.11 14.18 7.61
C ALA A 198 8.85 15.69 7.78
N ARG A 199 9.90 16.52 7.77
CA ARG A 199 9.75 17.98 7.86
C ARG A 199 9.08 18.53 6.60
N GLY A 200 9.54 18.11 5.43
CA GLY A 200 8.94 18.52 4.14
C GLY A 200 7.50 18.04 4.01
N LEU A 201 7.22 16.79 4.40
CA LEU A 201 5.87 16.23 4.45
C LEU A 201 4.97 17.04 5.38
N ARG A 202 5.43 17.34 6.59
CA ARG A 202 4.67 18.18 7.54
C ARG A 202 4.40 19.56 6.94
N ALA A 203 5.39 20.19 6.32
CA ALA A 203 5.20 21.46 5.64
C ALA A 203 4.15 21.36 4.53
N ALA A 204 4.22 20.34 3.67
CA ALA A 204 3.27 20.12 2.57
C ALA A 204 1.85 19.83 3.08
N LEU A 205 1.72 19.00 4.12
CA LEU A 205 0.44 18.69 4.74
C LEU A 205 -0.21 19.92 5.38
N HIS A 206 0.56 20.90 5.87
CA HIS A 206 0.04 22.10 6.53
C HIS A 206 0.18 23.39 5.70
N ALA A 207 0.60 23.31 4.43
CA ALA A 207 0.81 24.48 3.58
C ALA A 207 -0.47 25.30 3.34
N ALA A 208 -1.63 24.65 3.38
CA ALA A 208 -2.93 25.31 3.22
C ALA A 208 -3.63 25.51 4.57
N GLU A 209 -3.86 26.78 4.94
CA GLU A 209 -4.68 27.16 6.10
C GLU A 209 -6.18 26.98 5.83
N THR A 210 -6.61 27.21 4.58
CA THR A 210 -7.98 27.03 4.11
C THR A 210 -8.00 26.19 2.85
N LEU A 211 -8.85 25.16 2.82
CA LEU A 211 -9.00 24.24 1.68
C LEU A 211 -10.10 24.72 0.73
N GLU A 212 -10.06 24.30 -0.52
CA GLU A 212 -11.19 24.47 -1.46
C GLU A 212 -11.89 23.11 -1.58
N VAL A 213 -13.15 23.02 -1.13
CA VAL A 213 -13.90 21.74 -1.06
C VAL A 213 -15.15 21.81 -1.95
N GLY A 214 -15.44 20.70 -2.62
CA GLY A 214 -16.60 20.54 -3.50
C GLY A 214 -16.30 20.63 -4.98
N VAL A 215 -15.01 20.69 -5.37
CA VAL A 215 -14.60 20.63 -6.77
C VAL A 215 -14.34 19.18 -7.19
N ARG A 216 -13.66 18.38 -6.34
CA ARG A 216 -13.49 16.93 -6.53
C ARG A 216 -13.56 16.19 -5.18
N MET A 217 -13.28 14.88 -5.20
CA MET A 217 -13.34 14.03 -4.03
C MET A 217 -12.04 14.07 -3.25
N GLN A 218 -12.16 14.36 -1.96
CA GLN A 218 -11.05 14.37 -1.02
C GLN A 218 -10.86 12.98 -0.42
N LEU A 219 -9.71 12.35 -0.69
CA LEU A 219 -9.35 11.08 -0.07
C LEU A 219 -8.73 11.34 1.30
N LEU A 220 -9.25 10.69 2.34
CA LEU A 220 -8.73 10.78 3.73
C LEU A 220 -7.59 9.78 3.98
N LEU A 221 -6.71 9.64 2.98
CA LEU A 221 -5.54 8.75 3.01
C LEU A 221 -4.34 9.39 3.72
N ASP A 222 -4.36 10.72 3.90
CA ASP A 222 -3.37 11.51 4.61
C ASP A 222 -4.04 12.53 5.56
N ASP A 223 -3.23 13.34 6.25
CA ASP A 223 -3.70 14.33 7.22
C ASP A 223 -3.96 15.71 6.59
N TRP A 224 -3.87 15.86 5.26
CA TRP A 224 -3.95 17.17 4.61
C TRP A 224 -5.29 17.86 4.86
N ALA A 225 -6.39 17.10 4.84
CA ALA A 225 -7.73 17.61 5.08
C ALA A 225 -8.07 17.72 6.59
N ILE A 226 -7.29 17.06 7.45
CA ILE A 226 -7.63 16.83 8.86
C ILE A 226 -6.99 17.93 9.72
N ALA A 227 -7.79 18.56 10.57
CA ALA A 227 -7.31 19.48 11.59
C ALA A 227 -7.17 18.80 12.95
N ARG A 228 -8.13 17.94 13.30
CA ARG A 228 -8.17 17.19 14.57
C ARG A 228 -8.91 15.87 14.36
N TRP A 229 -8.64 14.92 15.22
CA TRP A 229 -9.31 13.62 15.24
C TRP A 229 -9.39 13.09 16.67
N GLN A 230 -10.32 12.17 16.93
CA GLN A 230 -10.47 11.48 18.20
C GLN A 230 -11.07 10.09 17.94
N ASN A 231 -10.49 9.04 18.55
CA ASN A 231 -11.00 7.66 18.43
C ASN A 231 -11.19 7.22 16.96
N ILE A 232 -10.24 7.55 16.10
CA ILE A 232 -10.26 7.18 14.69
C ILE A 232 -8.94 6.50 14.36
N VAL A 233 -9.00 5.47 13.53
CA VAL A 233 -7.85 4.84 12.90
C VAL A 233 -7.99 4.84 11.38
N ARG A 234 -6.84 4.91 10.69
CA ARG A 234 -6.76 4.76 9.24
C ARG A 234 -6.58 3.28 8.87
N PHE A 235 -7.26 2.82 7.82
CA PHE A 235 -7.16 1.45 7.32
C PHE A 235 -7.05 1.42 5.79
N LEU A 236 -6.48 0.34 5.25
CA LEU A 236 -6.52 0.03 3.81
C LEU A 236 -7.60 -1.01 3.56
N ASN A 237 -8.33 -0.83 2.46
CA ASN A 237 -9.19 -1.89 1.96
C ASN A 237 -8.34 -2.94 1.25
N PRO A 238 -8.65 -4.24 1.40
CA PRO A 238 -8.13 -5.23 0.49
C PRO A 238 -8.61 -4.92 -0.94
N PRO A 239 -7.86 -5.34 -1.97
CA PRO A 239 -8.33 -5.24 -3.35
C PRO A 239 -9.64 -6.02 -3.55
N ASP A 240 -10.57 -5.42 -4.30
CA ASP A 240 -11.84 -6.03 -4.71
C ASP A 240 -11.62 -7.24 -5.63
N ASP A 241 -10.50 -7.23 -6.35
CA ASP A 241 -10.13 -8.24 -7.31
C ASP A 241 -8.62 -8.45 -7.33
N VAL A 242 -8.19 -9.71 -7.23
CA VAL A 242 -6.79 -10.12 -7.37
C VAL A 242 -6.72 -11.37 -8.24
N ARG A 243 -5.99 -11.29 -9.35
CA ARG A 243 -5.85 -12.42 -10.29
C ARG A 243 -4.51 -12.38 -11.02
N VAL A 244 -4.21 -13.47 -11.72
CA VAL A 244 -3.08 -13.52 -12.65
C VAL A 244 -3.49 -12.81 -13.95
N ALA A 245 -2.69 -11.84 -14.38
CA ALA A 245 -2.87 -11.13 -15.64
C ALA A 245 -2.04 -11.77 -16.76
N LEU A 246 -0.79 -12.12 -16.47
CA LEU A 246 0.08 -12.88 -17.37
C LEU A 246 0.74 -14.02 -16.60
N ASP A 247 0.58 -15.23 -17.12
CA ASP A 247 1.32 -16.41 -16.71
C ASP A 247 2.34 -16.71 -17.81
N GLY A 248 3.61 -16.55 -17.50
CA GLY A 248 4.68 -16.51 -18.49
C GLY A 248 5.10 -17.88 -19.01
N VAL A 249 5.94 -17.81 -20.04
CA VAL A 249 6.74 -18.92 -20.59
C VAL A 249 7.71 -19.46 -19.52
N ASP A 250 8.32 -20.63 -19.75
CA ASP A 250 9.27 -21.33 -18.86
C ASP A 250 10.61 -20.56 -18.64
N ASP A 251 10.54 -19.29 -18.21
CA ASP A 251 11.68 -18.43 -17.91
C ASP A 251 11.59 -17.87 -16.49
N ARG A 252 12.68 -18.00 -15.72
CA ARG A 252 12.73 -17.56 -14.31
C ARG A 252 12.88 -16.04 -14.15
N LYS A 253 13.33 -15.32 -15.17
CA LYS A 253 13.44 -13.85 -15.21
C LYS A 253 12.20 -13.17 -15.77
N PHE A 254 11.23 -13.94 -16.26
CA PHE A 254 9.91 -13.43 -16.59
C PHE A 254 9.24 -12.82 -15.35
N GLY A 255 8.43 -11.79 -15.56
CA GLY A 255 7.32 -11.49 -14.67
C GLY A 255 7.47 -10.27 -13.76
N CYS A 256 8.53 -9.46 -13.95
CA CYS A 256 8.63 -8.14 -13.33
C CYS A 256 7.84 -7.12 -14.18
N PRO A 257 6.65 -6.64 -13.76
CA PRO A 257 5.92 -5.63 -14.52
C PRO A 257 6.58 -4.27 -14.31
N CYS A 258 7.03 -3.66 -15.39
CA CYS A 258 7.75 -2.40 -15.40
C CYS A 258 6.78 -1.22 -15.23
N SER A 259 5.74 -1.18 -16.05
CA SER A 259 4.80 -0.06 -16.09
C SER A 259 3.49 -0.46 -16.72
N ALA A 260 2.41 0.23 -16.34
CA ALA A 260 1.09 0.04 -16.92
C ALA A 260 0.47 1.40 -17.26
N LEU A 261 0.15 1.59 -18.53
CA LEU A 261 -0.35 2.85 -19.07
C LEU A 261 -1.74 2.66 -19.68
N PRO A 262 -2.67 3.62 -19.50
CA PRO A 262 -3.91 3.60 -20.27
C PRO A 262 -3.63 3.89 -21.74
N THR A 263 -4.29 3.17 -22.64
CA THR A 263 -4.27 3.47 -24.09
C THR A 263 -5.38 4.46 -24.45
N ALA A 264 -5.27 5.09 -25.63
CA ALA A 264 -6.23 6.12 -26.07
C ALA A 264 -7.68 5.62 -26.19
N ASP A 265 -7.86 4.33 -26.49
CA ASP A 265 -9.15 3.63 -26.55
C ASP A 265 -9.66 3.14 -25.18
N GLY A 266 -8.94 3.45 -24.09
CA GLY A 266 -9.31 3.07 -22.73
C GLY A 266 -8.79 1.71 -22.26
N GLY A 267 -8.03 1.00 -23.09
CA GLY A 267 -7.32 -0.23 -22.74
C GLY A 267 -6.12 -0.01 -21.81
N VAL A 268 -5.25 -1.01 -21.72
CA VAL A 268 -3.98 -1.00 -20.98
C VAL A 268 -2.86 -1.46 -21.89
N GLN A 269 -1.73 -0.76 -21.81
CA GLN A 269 -0.44 -1.22 -22.29
C GLN A 269 0.43 -1.57 -21.08
N LEU A 270 0.80 -2.85 -20.95
CA LEU A 270 1.60 -3.37 -19.84
C LEU A 270 3.00 -3.69 -20.33
N TYR A 271 4.00 -3.00 -19.79
CA TYR A 271 5.43 -3.23 -20.00
C TYR A 271 5.96 -4.17 -18.92
N TYR A 272 6.80 -5.13 -19.27
CA TYR A 272 7.33 -6.12 -18.34
C TYR A 272 8.66 -6.74 -18.80
N SER A 273 9.37 -7.36 -17.86
CA SER A 273 10.51 -8.25 -18.14
C SER A 273 10.02 -9.57 -18.72
N ALA A 274 10.38 -9.83 -19.98
CA ALA A 274 10.00 -11.01 -20.75
C ALA A 274 10.96 -12.20 -20.58
N GLY A 275 11.99 -12.09 -19.73
CA GLY A 275 12.99 -13.15 -19.50
C GLY A 275 14.31 -12.96 -20.26
N SER A 276 15.17 -13.97 -20.27
CA SER A 276 16.40 -14.00 -21.06
C SER A 276 16.20 -14.73 -22.39
N ARG A 277 17.02 -14.42 -23.40
CA ARG A 277 17.16 -15.34 -24.54
C ARG A 277 17.90 -16.57 -24.06
N ARG A 278 17.44 -17.75 -24.47
CA ARG A 278 18.09 -19.04 -24.21
C ARG A 278 19.57 -18.95 -24.66
N GLY A 279 20.50 -18.81 -23.71
CA GLY A 279 21.95 -18.71 -23.97
C GLY A 279 22.62 -17.38 -23.58
N ASP A 280 21.88 -16.28 -23.38
CA ASP A 280 22.42 -14.99 -22.95
C ASP A 280 21.94 -14.66 -21.53
N ASP A 281 22.67 -15.13 -20.52
CA ASP A 281 22.30 -14.99 -19.10
C ASP A 281 22.33 -13.54 -18.58
N LEU A 282 22.78 -12.57 -19.38
CA LEU A 282 23.04 -11.21 -18.92
C LEU A 282 22.06 -10.14 -19.42
N THR A 283 21.22 -10.41 -20.42
CA THR A 283 20.30 -9.38 -20.97
C THR A 283 18.85 -9.70 -20.65
N ASN A 284 18.23 -8.89 -19.78
CA ASN A 284 16.77 -8.91 -19.60
C ASN A 284 16.14 -8.37 -20.88
N ARG A 285 15.21 -9.13 -21.45
CA ARG A 285 14.34 -8.61 -22.49
C ARG A 285 13.17 -7.88 -21.85
N TYR A 286 12.82 -6.74 -22.42
CA TYR A 286 11.60 -6.05 -22.10
C TYR A 286 10.63 -6.21 -23.25
N ALA A 287 9.36 -6.28 -22.91
CA ALA A 287 8.29 -6.33 -23.87
C ALA A 287 7.07 -5.61 -23.33
N PHE A 288 6.09 -5.40 -24.21
CA PHE A 288 4.77 -5.00 -23.79
C PHE A 288 3.69 -5.81 -24.50
N ARG A 289 2.52 -5.84 -23.86
CA ARG A 289 1.25 -6.30 -24.44
C ARG A 289 0.18 -5.26 -24.20
N THR A 290 -0.86 -5.31 -25.01
CA THR A 290 -2.04 -4.46 -24.86
C THR A 290 -3.27 -5.31 -24.53
N SER A 291 -4.18 -4.78 -23.73
CA SER A 291 -5.46 -5.42 -23.40
C SER A 291 -6.55 -4.36 -23.36
N ALA A 292 -7.71 -4.64 -23.95
CA ALA A 292 -8.84 -3.72 -23.95
C ALA A 292 -9.38 -3.45 -22.53
N ASN A 293 -9.24 -4.42 -21.61
CA ASN A 293 -9.78 -4.31 -20.25
C ASN A 293 -8.68 -4.24 -19.17
N GLY A 294 -7.46 -4.70 -19.46
CA GLY A 294 -6.37 -4.79 -18.49
C GLY A 294 -6.39 -6.05 -17.61
N TYR A 295 -7.18 -7.04 -17.97
CA TYR A 295 -7.29 -8.31 -17.25
C TYR A 295 -6.83 -9.48 -18.12
N ASP A 296 -7.37 -9.57 -19.34
CA ASP A 296 -7.22 -10.69 -20.26
C ASP A 296 -7.17 -10.19 -21.71
N GLY A 297 -7.26 -11.11 -22.68
CA GLY A 297 -7.26 -10.76 -24.10
C GLY A 297 -5.99 -10.02 -24.53
N TRP A 298 -4.87 -10.30 -23.86
CA TRP A 298 -3.60 -9.63 -24.12
C TRP A 298 -3.14 -9.92 -25.55
N SER A 299 -2.73 -8.87 -26.26
CA SER A 299 -2.13 -8.95 -27.58
C SER A 299 -0.89 -9.84 -27.58
N GLU A 300 -0.40 -10.16 -28.78
CA GLU A 300 0.94 -10.72 -28.92
C GLU A 300 1.99 -9.81 -28.28
N GLU A 301 3.04 -10.45 -27.78
CA GLU A 301 4.18 -9.77 -27.17
C GLU A 301 4.93 -8.94 -28.20
N ARG A 302 5.14 -7.65 -27.92
CA ARG A 302 5.99 -6.76 -28.71
C ARG A 302 7.25 -6.43 -27.93
N ALA A 303 8.41 -6.69 -28.52
CA ALA A 303 9.69 -6.39 -27.89
C ALA A 303 9.88 -4.88 -27.72
N VAL A 304 10.46 -4.51 -26.58
CA VAL A 304 10.98 -3.15 -26.34
C VAL A 304 12.46 -3.16 -26.66
N ARG A 305 12.91 -2.18 -27.43
CA ARG A 305 14.31 -1.97 -27.77
C ARG A 305 14.73 -0.63 -27.18
N VAL A 306 15.81 -0.64 -26.40
CA VAL A 306 16.51 0.59 -26.01
C VAL A 306 17.78 0.63 -26.85
N GLU A 307 18.00 1.74 -27.55
CA GLU A 307 19.15 1.93 -28.43
C GLU A 307 20.47 1.51 -27.75
N ARG A 308 21.35 0.83 -28.51
CA ARG A 308 22.68 0.39 -28.09
C ARG A 308 22.72 -0.65 -26.96
N GLU A 309 21.66 -1.47 -26.84
CA GLU A 309 21.57 -2.67 -25.99
C GLU A 309 22.07 -2.43 -24.56
N ALA A 310 21.67 -1.33 -23.95
CA ALA A 310 22.00 -1.05 -22.57
C ALA A 310 21.58 -2.23 -21.68
N PHE A 311 22.45 -2.67 -20.79
CA PHE A 311 22.13 -3.63 -19.76
C PHE A 311 20.99 -3.06 -18.91
N LEU A 312 19.79 -3.63 -19.02
CA LEU A 312 18.59 -3.15 -18.35
C LEU A 312 18.30 -4.06 -17.15
N GLY A 313 18.51 -3.57 -15.92
CA GLY A 313 18.03 -4.26 -14.71
C GLY A 313 16.57 -3.93 -14.43
N THR A 314 16.22 -2.64 -14.47
CA THR A 314 14.83 -2.16 -14.39
C THR A 314 14.51 -1.19 -15.51
N PHE A 315 13.23 -1.12 -15.86
CA PHE A 315 12.69 -0.26 -16.91
C PHE A 315 11.34 0.25 -16.42
N THR A 316 11.05 1.52 -16.66
CA THR A 316 9.81 2.20 -16.29
C THR A 316 9.43 3.09 -17.46
N VAL A 317 8.18 3.08 -17.89
CA VAL A 317 7.66 3.96 -18.93
C VAL A 317 6.54 4.81 -18.36
N ALA A 318 6.64 6.12 -18.53
CA ALA A 318 5.56 7.06 -18.36
C ALA A 318 5.10 7.54 -19.75
N GLY A 319 3.79 7.78 -19.93
CA GLY A 319 3.34 8.58 -21.07
C GLY A 319 3.92 9.99 -20.95
N THR A 320 4.25 10.65 -22.07
CA THR A 320 4.76 12.03 -22.03
C THR A 320 3.75 12.93 -21.37
N PRO A 321 4.05 13.47 -20.17
CA PRO A 321 3.11 14.35 -19.54
C PRO A 321 3.36 15.74 -20.15
N SER A 322 2.38 16.28 -20.87
CA SER A 322 2.39 17.69 -21.24
C SER A 322 1.89 18.52 -20.05
N LEU A 323 2.56 19.64 -19.75
CA LEU A 323 1.98 20.64 -18.84
C LEU A 323 0.63 21.12 -19.39
N PRO A 324 -0.38 21.37 -18.52
CA PRO A 324 -1.69 21.84 -18.97
C PRO A 324 -1.57 23.13 -19.82
N GLY A 325 -2.13 23.10 -21.02
CA GLY A 325 -2.14 24.25 -21.94
C GLY A 325 -0.91 24.38 -22.84
N GLU A 326 0.05 23.45 -22.74
CA GLU A 326 1.19 23.37 -23.66
C GLU A 326 0.96 22.25 -24.67
N ALA A 327 1.18 22.53 -25.97
CA ALA A 327 1.23 21.47 -26.96
C ALA A 327 2.40 20.53 -26.62
N PRO A 328 2.27 19.20 -26.81
CA PRO A 328 3.38 18.28 -26.58
C PRO A 328 4.61 18.79 -27.33
N PRO A 329 5.76 19.00 -26.66
CA PRO A 329 6.89 19.77 -27.20
C PRO A 329 7.48 19.20 -28.50
N HIS A 330 7.21 17.93 -28.76
CA HIS A 330 7.41 17.29 -30.05
C HIS A 330 6.13 16.53 -30.41
N ALA A 331 5.56 16.78 -31.59
CA ALA A 331 4.35 16.10 -32.08
C ALA A 331 4.47 14.56 -32.13
N ASN A 332 5.68 14.03 -31.94
CA ASN A 332 6.00 12.61 -32.02
C ASN A 332 6.52 12.00 -30.71
N LEU A 333 6.71 12.75 -29.61
CA LEU A 333 7.15 12.14 -28.34
C LEU A 333 5.97 11.71 -27.49
N THR A 334 5.78 10.40 -27.36
CA THR A 334 4.62 9.79 -26.69
C THR A 334 5.00 9.13 -25.36
N TYR A 335 6.26 8.70 -25.21
CA TYR A 335 6.72 7.95 -24.05
C TYR A 335 8.08 8.42 -23.56
N LEU A 336 8.23 8.49 -22.24
CA LEU A 336 9.49 8.70 -21.54
C LEU A 336 9.74 7.49 -20.66
N ALA A 337 10.88 6.87 -20.80
CA ALA A 337 11.31 5.77 -19.96
C ALA A 337 12.44 6.19 -19.03
N GLY A 338 12.40 5.69 -17.80
CA GLY A 338 13.57 5.61 -16.94
C GLY A 338 14.03 4.17 -16.86
N TYR A 339 15.34 3.96 -16.81
CA TYR A 339 15.90 2.62 -16.78
C TYR A 339 17.23 2.58 -16.05
N GLU A 340 17.59 1.38 -15.62
CA GLU A 340 18.90 1.08 -15.09
C GLU A 340 19.85 0.77 -16.26
N GLY A 341 20.84 1.64 -16.50
CA GLY A 341 21.90 1.42 -17.47
C GLY A 341 23.12 0.71 -16.89
N TRP A 342 24.21 0.71 -17.65
CA TRP A 342 25.45 0.00 -17.31
C TRP A 342 25.97 0.32 -15.91
N ARG A 343 26.40 -0.71 -15.15
CA ARG A 343 26.83 -0.61 -13.73
C ARG A 343 25.75 -0.05 -12.79
N GLY A 344 24.48 -0.23 -13.13
CA GLY A 344 23.36 0.14 -12.28
C GLY A 344 23.09 1.64 -12.24
N ARG A 345 23.27 2.35 -13.36
CA ARG A 345 23.11 3.81 -13.43
C ARG A 345 21.67 4.19 -13.70
N ALA A 346 21.18 5.26 -13.10
CA ALA A 346 19.90 5.83 -13.52
C ALA A 346 20.03 6.53 -14.87
N CYS A 347 19.17 6.14 -15.82
CA CYS A 347 19.14 6.64 -17.19
C CYS A 347 17.72 6.97 -17.63
N LEU A 348 17.60 7.82 -18.65
CA LEU A 348 16.33 8.17 -19.28
C LEU A 348 16.40 7.87 -20.77
N ALA A 349 15.28 7.47 -21.36
CA ALA A 349 15.11 7.25 -22.79
C ALA A 349 13.75 7.76 -23.25
N SER A 350 13.59 8.06 -24.53
CA SER A 350 12.32 8.54 -25.09
C SER A 350 11.88 7.69 -26.28
N SER A 351 10.58 7.58 -26.51
CA SER A 351 10.01 6.83 -27.63
C SER A 351 8.76 7.50 -28.19
N SER A 352 8.57 7.35 -29.51
CA SER A 352 7.36 7.80 -30.21
C SER A 352 6.26 6.73 -30.25
N ASP A 353 6.65 5.45 -30.24
CA ASP A 353 5.76 4.32 -30.46
C ASP A 353 5.64 3.37 -29.25
N GLY A 354 6.46 3.60 -28.21
CA GLY A 354 6.50 2.77 -27.01
C GLY A 354 7.20 1.43 -27.22
N ALA A 355 7.86 1.21 -28.35
CA ALA A 355 8.63 0.00 -28.64
C ALA A 355 10.11 0.32 -28.79
N ASP A 356 10.44 1.35 -29.57
CA ASP A 356 11.81 1.75 -29.86
C ASP A 356 12.17 3.02 -29.08
N PHE A 357 13.03 2.86 -28.08
CA PHE A 357 13.47 3.90 -27.16
C PHE A 357 14.90 4.36 -27.46
N TRP A 358 15.09 5.68 -27.46
CA TRP A 358 16.36 6.36 -27.69
C TRP A 358 16.88 6.93 -26.38
N THR A 359 18.13 6.62 -26.03
CA THR A 359 18.73 7.08 -24.77
C THR A 359 18.87 8.61 -24.79
N ILE A 360 18.39 9.28 -23.75
CA ILE A 360 18.52 10.73 -23.61
C ILE A 360 19.97 11.06 -23.20
N GLY A 361 20.56 12.07 -23.85
CA GLY A 361 21.93 12.50 -23.58
C GLY A 361 23.03 11.64 -24.21
N SER A 362 22.70 10.68 -25.09
CA SER A 362 23.71 9.97 -25.89
C SER A 362 24.18 10.82 -27.07
N SER A 363 25.45 11.19 -27.12
CA SER A 363 26.06 11.74 -28.33
C SER A 363 26.22 10.63 -29.39
N ASP A 364 26.16 11.01 -30.67
CA ASP A 364 26.55 10.13 -31.79
C ASP A 364 28.06 9.81 -31.79
N ASP A 365 28.83 10.60 -31.05
CA ASP A 365 30.26 10.40 -30.89
C ASP A 365 30.56 9.32 -29.83
N MET A 366 30.65 8.08 -30.32
CA MET A 366 31.09 6.88 -29.60
C MET A 366 32.40 7.06 -28.83
N SER A 367 33.28 7.99 -29.24
CA SER A 367 34.58 8.19 -28.59
C SER A 367 34.47 8.90 -27.23
N SER A 368 33.36 9.60 -26.98
CA SER A 368 33.16 10.43 -25.79
C SER A 368 32.41 9.74 -24.65
N GLY A 369 31.76 8.60 -24.90
CA GLY A 369 31.03 7.85 -23.87
C GLY A 369 29.85 8.61 -23.28
N GLY A 370 28.63 8.37 -23.77
CA GLY A 370 27.44 8.94 -23.13
C GLY A 370 27.26 8.47 -21.67
N ASP A 371 26.57 9.26 -20.86
CA ASP A 371 26.47 9.11 -19.38
C ASP A 371 25.87 7.78 -18.86
N CYS A 372 25.24 7.02 -19.77
CA CYS A 372 24.64 5.71 -19.55
C CYS A 372 25.49 4.52 -20.03
N PHE A 373 26.69 4.79 -20.54
CA PHE A 373 27.60 3.84 -21.18
C PHE A 373 28.92 3.64 -20.37
N PRO A 374 29.75 2.63 -20.72
CA PRO A 374 30.88 2.18 -19.88
C PRO A 374 31.95 3.22 -19.51
N SER A 375 32.12 4.31 -20.26
CA SER A 375 33.22 5.28 -20.12
C SER A 375 32.88 6.58 -19.37
N SER A 376 31.64 6.80 -18.94
CA SER A 376 31.17 8.11 -18.45
C SER A 376 30.92 8.19 -16.94
N LYS A 377 30.48 9.33 -16.41
CA LYS A 377 29.94 9.48 -15.04
C LYS A 377 28.44 9.78 -15.16
N SER A 378 27.55 8.86 -14.76
CA SER A 378 26.10 9.10 -14.78
C SER A 378 25.75 10.42 -14.08
N TYR A 379 24.90 11.23 -14.71
CA TYR A 379 24.37 12.47 -14.14
C TYR A 379 23.36 12.22 -13.00
N LEU A 380 22.75 11.02 -12.94
CA LEU A 380 21.83 10.59 -11.87
C LEU A 380 22.46 9.59 -10.90
N SER A 381 23.79 9.44 -10.87
CA SER A 381 24.47 8.46 -10.01
C SER A 381 23.97 7.01 -10.21
N ARG A 382 24.09 6.15 -9.19
CA ARG A 382 23.70 4.72 -9.22
C ARG A 382 22.27 4.55 -8.72
N ALA A 383 21.45 3.84 -9.48
CA ALA A 383 20.07 3.44 -9.18
C ALA A 383 19.85 1.95 -9.51
N ALA A 384 20.78 1.09 -9.07
CA ALA A 384 20.73 -0.32 -9.39
C ALA A 384 19.41 -0.97 -8.94
N ASP A 385 18.89 -1.93 -9.70
CA ASP A 385 17.73 -2.77 -9.37
C ASP A 385 16.44 -2.02 -8.98
N ALA A 386 16.24 -0.77 -9.42
CA ALA A 386 15.09 0.03 -9.00
C ALA A 386 14.60 1.00 -10.08
N TYR A 387 13.30 1.30 -10.05
CA TYR A 387 12.68 2.20 -11.01
C TYR A 387 13.31 3.60 -11.00
N VAL A 388 13.62 4.09 -12.21
CA VAL A 388 13.82 5.51 -12.50
C VAL A 388 12.50 6.01 -13.06
N THR A 389 11.87 6.97 -12.40
CA THR A 389 10.53 7.44 -12.77
C THR A 389 10.58 8.95 -13.00
N ALA A 390 10.26 9.36 -14.21
CA ALA A 390 10.07 10.76 -14.53
C ALA A 390 8.59 11.13 -14.42
N VAL A 391 8.28 12.22 -13.74
CA VAL A 391 6.92 12.69 -13.48
C VAL A 391 6.83 14.20 -13.70
N VAL A 392 5.65 14.66 -14.08
CA VAL A 392 5.36 16.09 -14.22
C VAL A 392 4.40 16.52 -13.14
N ASP A 393 4.85 17.48 -12.35
CA ASP A 393 4.05 18.17 -11.36
C ASP A 393 3.41 19.39 -12.04
N ALA A 394 2.23 19.15 -12.60
CA ALA A 394 1.47 20.18 -13.30
C ALA A 394 1.09 21.36 -12.40
N ALA A 395 0.89 21.12 -11.10
CA ALA A 395 0.49 22.15 -10.15
C ALA A 395 1.64 23.12 -9.87
N ALA A 396 2.85 22.59 -9.65
CA ALA A 396 4.05 23.39 -9.45
C ALA A 396 4.78 23.75 -10.75
N ARG A 397 4.27 23.31 -11.91
CA ARG A 397 4.85 23.49 -13.25
C ARG A 397 6.32 23.06 -13.32
N ARG A 398 6.63 21.89 -12.77
CA ARG A 398 7.98 21.33 -12.75
C ARG A 398 8.00 19.87 -13.15
N GLU A 399 9.18 19.39 -13.46
CA GLU A 399 9.41 18.02 -13.88
C GLU A 399 10.42 17.37 -12.93
N LEU A 400 10.07 16.21 -12.41
CA LEU A 400 10.82 15.53 -11.37
C LEU A 400 11.29 14.17 -11.87
N VAL A 401 12.48 13.78 -11.48
CA VAL A 401 13.02 12.44 -11.69
C VAL A 401 13.28 11.81 -10.33
N TRP A 402 12.56 10.72 -10.09
CA TRP A 402 12.69 9.87 -8.91
C TRP A 402 13.53 8.66 -9.25
N TYR A 403 14.49 8.32 -8.40
CA TYR A 403 15.29 7.11 -8.55
C TYR A 403 15.84 6.65 -7.21
N ARG A 404 16.21 5.36 -7.13
CA ARG A 404 16.92 4.82 -5.96
C ARG A 404 18.29 5.48 -5.83
N LYS A 405 18.66 5.82 -4.60
CA LYS A 405 20.03 6.19 -4.25
C LYS A 405 20.62 5.17 -3.27
N ASP A 406 21.86 4.78 -3.51
CA ASP A 406 22.66 4.04 -2.54
C ASP A 406 23.38 5.01 -1.60
N PHE A 407 23.07 4.93 -0.31
CA PHE A 407 23.73 5.69 0.77
C PHE A 407 24.88 4.91 1.44
N GLY A 408 25.14 3.70 0.95
CA GLY A 408 26.30 2.89 1.33
C GLY A 408 27.61 3.35 0.69
N THR A 409 28.74 2.80 1.12
CA THR A 409 30.04 2.99 0.46
C THR A 409 30.13 2.20 -0.84
N VAL A 410 31.14 2.54 -1.66
CA VAL A 410 31.52 1.85 -2.90
C VAL A 410 31.64 0.33 -2.64
N GLU A 411 31.26 -0.48 -3.65
CA GLU A 411 31.21 -1.96 -3.64
C GLU A 411 29.98 -2.64 -3.02
N GLY A 412 28.89 -1.90 -2.73
CA GLY A 412 27.57 -2.49 -2.40
C GLY A 412 27.49 -3.19 -1.04
N TRP A 413 28.60 -3.33 -0.34
CA TRP A 413 28.68 -4.02 0.94
C TRP A 413 27.95 -3.29 2.10
N ARG A 414 27.61 -2.00 1.92
CA ARG A 414 26.81 -1.19 2.87
C ARG A 414 25.47 -0.73 2.31
N GLU A 415 24.84 -1.47 1.39
CA GLU A 415 23.57 -1.11 0.74
C GLU A 415 22.52 -0.56 1.72
N ILE A 416 22.51 0.75 1.90
CA ILE A 416 21.42 1.53 2.49
C ILE A 416 20.70 2.09 1.28
N ARG A 417 19.57 1.48 0.94
CA ARG A 417 18.77 1.89 -0.21
C ARG A 417 17.79 2.95 0.23
N GLY A 418 17.80 4.06 -0.48
CA GLY A 418 16.83 5.12 -0.33
C GLY A 418 16.47 5.71 -1.68
N VAL A 419 16.03 6.95 -1.67
CA VAL A 419 15.47 7.62 -2.83
C VAL A 419 16.06 9.01 -2.98
N GLN A 420 16.10 9.46 -4.23
CA GLN A 420 16.42 10.84 -4.58
C GLN A 420 15.36 11.36 -5.56
N CYS A 421 14.93 12.60 -5.33
CA CYS A 421 14.04 13.34 -6.21
C CYS A 421 14.79 14.59 -6.70
N VAL A 422 14.91 14.74 -8.01
CA VAL A 422 15.65 15.84 -8.65
C VAL A 422 14.86 16.48 -9.76
N GLU A 423 15.26 17.68 -10.12
CA GLU A 423 14.88 18.39 -11.33
C GLU A 423 16.13 18.58 -12.20
N LEU A 424 15.98 18.39 -13.51
CA LEU A 424 17.09 18.52 -14.46
C LEU A 424 17.23 19.97 -14.96
N SER A 425 18.36 20.28 -15.58
CA SER A 425 18.68 21.63 -16.08
C SER A 425 17.90 22.00 -17.34
N ALA A 426 17.35 21.02 -18.04
CA ALA A 426 16.42 21.20 -19.14
C ALA A 426 15.13 20.43 -18.85
N ARG A 427 14.05 20.85 -19.51
CA ARG A 427 12.79 20.09 -19.49
C ARG A 427 13.02 18.71 -20.07
N LEU A 428 12.46 17.66 -19.48
CA LEU A 428 12.42 16.26 -19.92
C LEU A 428 12.07 16.13 -21.40
N ALA A 429 11.09 16.92 -21.87
CA ALA A 429 10.69 16.95 -23.27
C ALA A 429 11.70 17.65 -24.18
N ASP A 430 12.48 18.57 -23.63
CA ASP A 430 13.50 19.32 -24.36
C ASP A 430 14.90 18.72 -24.22
N VAL A 431 15.14 17.73 -23.33
CA VAL A 431 16.50 17.22 -23.05
C VAL A 431 17.06 16.68 -24.36
N PRO A 432 17.91 17.43 -25.08
CA PRO A 432 18.47 16.97 -26.33
C PRO A 432 19.53 15.92 -25.99
N HIS A 433 20.09 15.31 -27.02
CA HIS A 433 21.21 14.37 -26.97
C HIS A 433 22.52 14.91 -26.32
N SER A 434 22.48 15.95 -25.48
CA SER A 434 23.64 16.59 -24.84
C SER A 434 23.68 16.37 -23.33
N ALA A 435 24.87 16.04 -22.81
CA ALA A 435 25.14 15.81 -21.39
C ALA A 435 24.97 17.06 -20.49
N ALA A 436 24.92 18.27 -21.05
CA ALA A 436 24.70 19.49 -20.27
C ALA A 436 23.23 19.63 -19.83
N ALA A 437 22.30 19.19 -20.67
CA ALA A 437 20.86 19.28 -20.44
C ALA A 437 20.35 18.29 -19.38
N THR A 438 21.07 17.17 -19.20
CA THR A 438 20.74 16.11 -18.23
C THR A 438 21.26 16.40 -16.82
N ARG A 439 22.00 17.49 -16.58
CA ARG A 439 22.54 17.79 -15.24
C ARG A 439 21.42 18.06 -14.23
N VAL A 440 21.60 17.57 -13.01
CA VAL A 440 20.73 17.93 -11.88
C VAL A 440 20.83 19.43 -11.62
N ALA A 441 19.73 20.16 -11.84
CA ALA A 441 19.62 21.56 -11.50
C ALA A 441 19.29 21.74 -10.02
N THR A 442 18.28 21.00 -9.56
CA THR A 442 17.82 21.06 -8.17
C THR A 442 17.64 19.66 -7.62
N ARG A 443 18.09 19.44 -6.38
CA ARG A 443 17.77 18.25 -5.60
C ARG A 443 16.68 18.63 -4.61
N HIS A 444 15.50 18.04 -4.77
CA HIS A 444 14.32 18.36 -3.96
C HIS A 444 14.24 17.51 -2.70
N ALA A 445 14.61 16.23 -2.80
CA ALA A 445 14.67 15.34 -1.64
C ALA A 445 15.73 14.24 -1.82
N GLU A 446 16.30 13.81 -0.70
CA GLU A 446 17.24 12.69 -0.65
C GLU A 446 17.22 12.04 0.73
N TRP A 447 16.60 10.85 0.83
CA TRP A 447 16.38 10.20 2.11
C TRP A 447 16.27 8.68 1.99
N TYR A 448 16.33 7.99 3.14
CA TYR A 448 16.13 6.55 3.30
C TYR A 448 15.37 6.31 4.61
N LEU A 449 14.80 5.11 4.78
CA LEU A 449 14.15 4.71 6.03
C LEU A 449 15.20 4.63 7.14
N ASP A 450 15.03 5.38 8.23
CA ASP A 450 16.02 5.45 9.31
C ASP A 450 15.42 5.58 10.73
N ARG A 451 14.19 5.08 10.96
CA ARG A 451 13.61 5.08 12.32
C ARG A 451 14.42 4.30 13.35
N LEU A 452 15.08 3.22 12.94
CA LEU A 452 16.08 2.50 13.74
C LEU A 452 17.51 3.00 13.46
N GLY A 453 17.66 4.23 12.99
CA GLY A 453 18.89 4.75 12.42
C GLY A 453 19.36 3.91 11.23
N LYS A 454 20.67 3.70 11.11
CA LYS A 454 21.23 2.89 10.01
C LYS A 454 20.98 1.38 10.14
N LEU A 455 20.58 0.91 11.32
CA LEU A 455 20.20 -0.49 11.52
C LEU A 455 18.90 -0.82 10.80
N GLU A 456 18.08 0.20 10.49
CA GLU A 456 16.88 0.06 9.69
C GLU A 456 17.16 -0.73 8.41
N ARG A 457 18.33 -0.56 7.77
CA ARG A 457 18.69 -1.28 6.56
C ARG A 457 18.62 -2.81 6.68
N TYR A 458 18.77 -3.36 7.88
CA TYR A 458 18.66 -4.80 8.09
C TYR A 458 17.21 -5.23 8.33
N ARG A 459 16.36 -4.30 8.80
CA ARG A 459 14.95 -4.51 9.04
C ARG A 459 14.11 -4.25 7.79
N ARG A 460 14.34 -3.13 7.09
CA ARG A 460 13.63 -2.70 5.91
C ARG A 460 14.44 -1.76 5.02
N GLN A 461 14.31 -1.90 3.71
CA GLN A 461 14.99 -1.04 2.73
C GLN A 461 14.04 -0.64 1.61
N ILE A 462 14.10 0.62 1.16
CA ILE A 462 13.34 1.04 -0.01
C ILE A 462 13.95 0.34 -1.23
N TYR A 463 13.21 -0.58 -1.84
CA TYR A 463 13.60 -1.21 -3.09
C TYR A 463 13.28 -0.28 -4.26
N SER A 464 12.06 0.25 -4.30
CA SER A 464 11.65 1.27 -5.26
C SER A 464 10.57 2.17 -4.68
N LEU A 465 10.51 3.40 -5.14
CA LEU A 465 9.43 4.34 -4.84
C LEU A 465 8.99 5.02 -6.12
N THR A 466 7.69 5.04 -6.36
CA THR A 466 7.08 5.71 -7.50
C THR A 466 5.90 6.54 -7.04
N LEU A 467 5.63 7.64 -7.72
CA LEU A 467 4.49 8.52 -7.47
C LEU A 467 3.69 8.69 -8.77
N THR A 468 2.37 8.59 -8.67
CA THR A 468 1.43 8.88 -9.74
C THR A 468 0.60 10.09 -9.32
N PRO A 469 0.55 11.18 -10.11
CA PRO A 469 -0.34 12.29 -9.81
C PRO A 469 -1.79 11.83 -9.75
N TYR A 470 -2.49 12.26 -8.71
CA TYR A 470 -3.93 12.10 -8.55
C TYR A 470 -4.61 13.48 -8.57
N ASP A 471 -5.89 13.53 -8.19
CA ASP A 471 -6.66 14.76 -8.11
C ASP A 471 -6.22 15.66 -6.93
N GLU A 472 -6.46 16.97 -7.08
CA GLU A 472 -6.34 17.99 -6.00
C GLU A 472 -4.96 18.05 -5.33
N GLY A 473 -3.90 17.86 -6.11
CA GLY A 473 -2.52 17.92 -5.62
C GLY A 473 -2.14 16.74 -4.73
N LEU A 474 -2.98 15.70 -4.64
CA LEU A 474 -2.60 14.42 -4.07
C LEU A 474 -1.79 13.64 -5.09
N TRP A 475 -0.76 12.97 -4.61
CA TRP A 475 0.00 11.97 -5.34
C TRP A 475 -0.19 10.64 -4.63
N LEU A 476 -0.51 9.59 -5.38
CA LEU A 476 -0.57 8.23 -4.89
C LEU A 476 0.72 7.52 -5.28
N GLY A 477 1.40 6.94 -4.31
CA GLY A 477 2.67 6.28 -4.52
C GLY A 477 2.66 4.81 -4.15
N LEU A 478 3.59 4.08 -4.77
CA LEU A 478 3.88 2.69 -4.45
C LEU A 478 5.33 2.61 -3.98
N MET A 479 5.51 2.20 -2.73
CA MET A 479 6.82 1.93 -2.16
C MET A 479 6.99 0.42 -2.00
N SER A 480 7.86 -0.17 -2.81
CA SER A 480 8.28 -1.56 -2.63
C SER A 480 9.43 -1.58 -1.64
N VAL A 481 9.28 -2.35 -0.57
CA VAL A 481 10.22 -2.41 0.56
C VAL A 481 10.69 -3.85 0.73
N ILE A 482 12.00 -4.04 0.81
CA ILE A 482 12.59 -5.32 1.22
C ILE A 482 12.46 -5.40 2.74
N GLU A 483 11.81 -6.43 3.27
CA GLU A 483 11.72 -6.72 4.70
C GLU A 483 12.78 -7.75 5.07
N PHE A 484 13.50 -7.52 6.18
CA PHE A 484 14.57 -8.38 6.71
C PHE A 484 15.55 -8.88 5.64
N ALA A 485 16.13 -7.94 4.89
CA ALA A 485 16.98 -8.24 3.74
C ALA A 485 18.09 -9.25 4.10
N LYS A 486 18.23 -10.31 3.29
CA LYS A 486 19.19 -11.41 3.44
C LYS A 486 18.98 -12.32 4.64
N ASP A 487 17.83 -12.25 5.33
CA ASP A 487 17.47 -13.22 6.36
C ASP A 487 16.65 -14.39 5.81
N LEU A 488 17.35 -15.43 5.35
CA LEU A 488 16.77 -16.66 4.83
C LEU A 488 16.48 -17.71 5.93
N SER A 489 16.17 -17.27 7.15
CA SER A 489 16.04 -18.18 8.30
C SER A 489 14.65 -18.78 8.48
N GLU A 490 13.63 -18.25 7.78
CA GLU A 490 12.28 -18.79 7.86
C GLU A 490 12.18 -20.18 7.22
N PRO A 491 11.44 -21.11 7.84
CA PRO A 491 11.27 -22.45 7.29
C PRO A 491 10.39 -22.43 6.03
N ALA A 492 10.78 -23.22 5.02
CA ALA A 492 9.99 -23.44 3.82
C ALA A 492 9.04 -24.64 3.98
N GLY A 493 7.80 -24.51 3.50
CA GLY A 493 6.79 -25.56 3.50
C GLY A 493 5.43 -25.05 3.02
N HIS A 494 4.77 -25.78 2.12
CA HIS A 494 3.55 -25.33 1.42
C HIS A 494 2.39 -24.89 2.33
N GLU A 495 2.25 -25.53 3.49
CA GLU A 495 1.20 -25.24 4.47
C GLU A 495 1.60 -24.18 5.52
N LEU A 496 2.87 -23.74 5.51
CA LEU A 496 3.35 -22.69 6.40
C LEU A 496 2.83 -21.31 5.97
N PRO A 497 2.81 -20.34 6.89
CA PRO A 497 2.53 -18.95 6.55
C PRO A 497 3.51 -18.40 5.50
N PRO A 498 3.08 -17.38 4.73
CA PRO A 498 3.92 -16.63 3.80
C PRO A 498 5.19 -16.12 4.47
N PHE A 499 6.29 -16.03 3.73
CA PHE A 499 7.51 -15.44 4.28
C PHE A 499 7.30 -13.98 4.66
N GLU A 500 7.78 -13.63 5.86
CA GLU A 500 7.90 -12.27 6.38
C GLU A 500 9.35 -11.77 6.26
N ARG A 501 10.34 -12.66 6.10
CA ARG A 501 11.77 -12.33 5.99
C ARG A 501 12.34 -12.53 4.59
N ASP A 502 13.29 -11.66 4.25
CA ASP A 502 13.84 -11.51 2.90
C ASP A 502 12.76 -11.55 1.81
N THR A 503 11.71 -10.75 1.99
CA THR A 503 10.62 -10.60 1.02
C THR A 503 10.52 -9.14 0.59
N ILE A 504 9.94 -8.89 -0.59
CA ILE A 504 9.46 -7.55 -0.93
C ILE A 504 7.96 -7.48 -0.66
N ASN A 505 7.53 -6.38 -0.04
CA ASN A 505 6.13 -5.99 0.09
C ASN A 505 5.93 -4.60 -0.54
N THR A 506 4.77 -4.37 -1.14
CA THR A 506 4.40 -3.04 -1.67
C THR A 506 3.45 -2.33 -0.71
N TYR A 507 3.78 -1.09 -0.36
CA TYR A 507 3.02 -0.21 0.49
C TYR A 507 2.46 0.98 -0.30
N LEU A 508 1.28 1.46 0.10
CA LEU A 508 0.76 2.75 -0.35
C LEU A 508 1.57 3.86 0.35
N VAL A 509 1.93 4.90 -0.40
CA VAL A 509 2.39 6.17 0.17
C VAL A 509 1.66 7.32 -0.48
N THR A 510 1.60 8.47 0.18
CA THR A 510 0.92 9.67 -0.36
C THR A 510 1.81 10.89 -0.29
N SER A 511 1.66 11.82 -1.22
CA SER A 511 2.36 13.10 -1.21
C SER A 511 1.44 14.25 -1.63
N ARG A 512 1.71 15.46 -1.12
CA ARG A 512 0.98 16.69 -1.48
C ARG A 512 1.79 17.67 -2.32
N ASP A 513 3.07 17.41 -2.50
CA ASP A 513 3.97 18.23 -3.31
C ASP A 513 4.74 17.41 -4.35
N GLY A 514 4.51 16.09 -4.43
CA GLY A 514 5.21 15.20 -5.36
C GLY A 514 6.69 14.99 -5.00
N VAL A 515 7.13 15.42 -3.80
CA VAL A 515 8.52 15.37 -3.32
C VAL A 515 8.64 14.65 -1.98
N HIS A 516 7.79 14.98 -1.02
CA HIS A 516 7.84 14.38 0.32
C HIS A 516 6.67 13.42 0.50
N VAL A 517 6.93 12.23 1.02
CA VAL A 517 5.95 11.15 1.09
C VAL A 517 5.64 10.74 2.52
N ASP A 518 4.37 10.41 2.74
CA ASP A 518 3.90 9.71 3.93
C ASP A 518 4.22 8.22 3.83
N ASP A 519 5.23 7.78 4.57
CA ASP A 519 5.75 6.42 4.58
C ASP A 519 5.16 5.55 5.69
N GLU A 520 4.12 6.02 6.39
CA GLU A 520 3.72 5.39 7.64
C GLU A 520 2.90 4.11 7.50
N TRP A 521 2.39 3.85 6.31
CA TRP A 521 1.88 2.52 5.97
C TRP A 521 2.96 1.43 6.06
N VAL A 522 4.22 1.77 5.76
CA VAL A 522 5.37 0.86 5.93
C VAL A 522 5.55 0.52 7.40
N TYR A 523 5.54 1.54 8.24
CA TYR A 523 5.74 1.41 9.69
C TYR A 523 4.54 0.80 10.42
N ALA A 524 3.35 0.94 9.85
CA ALA A 524 2.14 0.27 10.32
C ALA A 524 2.08 -1.21 9.89
N HIS A 525 3.04 -1.72 9.11
CA HIS A 525 3.03 -3.09 8.58
C HIS A 525 1.75 -3.41 7.80
N ARG A 526 1.26 -2.44 7.02
CA ARG A 526 0.05 -2.55 6.20
C ARG A 526 0.39 -2.50 4.71
N PRO A 527 0.88 -3.61 4.12
CA PRO A 527 1.11 -3.67 2.69
C PRO A 527 -0.21 -3.53 1.93
N LEU A 528 -0.16 -2.87 0.78
CA LEU A 528 -1.30 -2.68 -0.13
C LEU A 528 -1.83 -4.03 -0.65
N LEU A 529 -0.94 -5.02 -0.79
CA LEU A 529 -1.27 -6.40 -1.14
C LEU A 529 -1.06 -7.29 0.10
N PRO A 530 -2.07 -7.42 0.99
CA PRO A 530 -1.93 -8.22 2.19
C PRO A 530 -1.76 -9.71 1.86
N LYS A 531 -0.90 -10.35 2.64
CA LYS A 531 -0.64 -11.80 2.61
C LYS A 531 -1.41 -12.58 3.69
N ALA A 532 -2.17 -11.88 4.53
CA ALA A 532 -2.98 -12.49 5.58
C ALA A 532 -3.93 -13.55 4.99
N GLY A 533 -3.99 -14.73 5.61
CA GLY A 533 -4.80 -15.86 5.15
C GLY A 533 -4.21 -16.65 3.98
N LEU A 534 -3.05 -16.25 3.45
CA LEU A 534 -2.30 -17.09 2.50
C LEU A 534 -1.42 -18.09 3.24
N THR A 535 -0.87 -19.02 2.46
CA THR A 535 0.17 -19.98 2.84
C THR A 535 1.18 -20.06 1.70
N GLN A 536 2.35 -20.64 1.93
CA GLN A 536 3.44 -20.64 0.94
C GLN A 536 3.08 -21.33 -0.39
N ARG A 537 2.05 -22.20 -0.43
CA ARG A 537 1.53 -22.78 -1.68
C ARG A 537 0.92 -21.75 -2.65
N HIS A 538 0.49 -20.59 -2.16
CA HIS A 538 -0.19 -19.61 -3.01
C HIS A 538 0.82 -18.86 -3.88
N TRP A 539 0.45 -18.64 -5.15
CA TRP A 539 1.31 -18.02 -6.18
C TRP A 539 1.81 -16.61 -5.86
N ARG A 540 1.19 -15.92 -4.88
CA ARG A 540 1.53 -14.58 -4.42
C ARG A 540 1.93 -14.51 -2.95
N ALA A 541 2.27 -15.65 -2.33
CA ALA A 541 2.66 -15.70 -0.92
C ALA A 541 4.12 -15.30 -0.69
N GLY A 542 5.00 -15.40 -1.69
CA GLY A 542 6.40 -15.01 -1.54
C GLY A 542 6.58 -13.53 -1.78
N LEU A 543 7.50 -13.20 -2.67
CA LEU A 543 7.77 -11.83 -3.07
C LEU A 543 6.61 -11.22 -3.88
N THR A 544 6.21 -9.99 -3.53
CA THR A 544 5.39 -9.13 -4.39
C THR A 544 6.13 -7.85 -4.74
N PHE A 545 6.18 -7.51 -6.04
CA PHE A 545 6.85 -6.30 -6.51
C PHE A 545 6.00 -5.57 -7.54
N ALA A 546 5.44 -4.43 -7.16
CA ALA A 546 4.53 -3.67 -8.01
C ALA A 546 5.22 -3.00 -9.21
N SER A 547 4.43 -2.76 -10.26
CA SER A 547 4.77 -1.88 -11.36
C SER A 547 4.93 -0.44 -10.91
N ALA A 548 5.61 0.37 -11.71
CA ALA A 548 5.92 1.75 -11.39
C ALA A 548 4.71 2.70 -11.27
N GLN A 549 3.49 2.31 -11.66
CA GLN A 549 2.31 3.17 -11.57
C GLN A 549 1.14 2.47 -10.87
N LEU A 550 0.39 3.28 -10.12
CA LEU A 550 -0.97 2.95 -9.73
C LEU A 550 -1.92 3.53 -10.78
N MET A 551 -2.34 2.70 -11.73
CA MET A 551 -3.19 3.13 -12.81
C MET A 551 -4.57 3.54 -12.26
N THR A 552 -4.93 4.79 -12.48
CA THR A 552 -6.20 5.36 -12.01
C THR A 552 -7.12 5.59 -13.20
N ARG A 553 -8.24 4.87 -13.24
CA ARG A 553 -9.29 5.01 -14.25
C ARG A 553 -10.52 5.70 -13.65
N ARG A 554 -11.58 5.86 -14.44
CA ARG A 554 -12.82 6.51 -13.98
C ARG A 554 -13.45 5.83 -12.75
N ARG A 555 -13.32 4.51 -12.64
CA ARG A 555 -14.00 3.70 -11.63
C ARG A 555 -13.07 2.89 -10.72
N GLU A 556 -11.80 2.78 -11.07
CA GLU A 556 -10.87 1.89 -10.36
C GLU A 556 -9.48 2.50 -10.20
N HIS A 557 -8.79 2.03 -9.17
CA HIS A 557 -7.34 1.97 -9.11
C HIS A 557 -6.89 0.55 -9.43
N ARG A 558 -5.82 0.41 -10.20
CA ARG A 558 -5.25 -0.88 -10.55
C ARG A 558 -3.74 -0.85 -10.44
N VAL A 559 -3.18 -1.91 -9.87
CA VAL A 559 -1.75 -2.18 -9.86
C VAL A 559 -1.47 -3.51 -10.56
N TYR A 560 -0.35 -3.59 -11.27
CA TYR A 560 0.22 -4.85 -11.72
C TYR A 560 1.41 -5.16 -10.83
N PHE A 561 1.66 -6.43 -10.54
CA PHE A 561 2.74 -6.81 -9.66
C PHE A 561 3.36 -8.15 -10.07
N GLU A 562 4.67 -8.26 -9.92
CA GLU A 562 5.34 -9.54 -9.89
C GLU A 562 4.88 -10.29 -8.66
N ALA A 563 4.56 -11.56 -8.84
CA ALA A 563 4.24 -12.46 -7.75
C ALA A 563 5.09 -13.71 -7.88
N ARG A 564 5.75 -14.05 -6.78
CA ARG A 564 6.47 -15.30 -6.62
C ARG A 564 5.73 -16.18 -5.59
N PRO A 565 5.77 -17.52 -5.78
CA PRO A 565 5.28 -18.45 -4.77
C PRO A 565 6.03 -18.31 -3.44
N GLY A 566 5.44 -18.80 -2.36
CA GLY A 566 5.93 -18.60 -1.00
C GLY A 566 7.17 -19.37 -0.60
N ASP A 567 7.84 -20.05 -1.53
CA ASP A 567 9.17 -20.63 -1.38
C ASP A 567 10.28 -19.73 -1.96
N GLY A 568 9.93 -18.60 -2.60
CA GLY A 568 10.86 -17.64 -3.15
C GLY A 568 11.14 -16.46 -2.21
N HIS A 569 12.38 -16.37 -1.72
CA HIS A 569 12.90 -15.16 -1.09
C HIS A 569 13.36 -14.14 -2.15
N HIS A 570 13.58 -12.90 -1.73
CA HIS A 570 14.12 -11.83 -2.58
C HIS A 570 15.48 -12.22 -3.16
N GLU A 571 16.42 -12.71 -2.36
CA GLU A 571 17.76 -13.10 -2.82
C GLU A 571 17.73 -14.26 -3.82
N THR A 572 16.70 -15.10 -3.74
CA THR A 572 16.49 -16.24 -4.64
C THR A 572 15.33 -16.00 -5.62
N ARG A 573 14.92 -14.74 -5.84
CA ARG A 573 13.71 -14.44 -6.64
C ARG A 573 13.74 -15.05 -8.03
N PHE A 574 14.92 -15.20 -8.64
CA PHE A 574 15.09 -15.81 -9.97
C PHE A 574 15.29 -17.33 -9.94
N ALA A 575 15.10 -17.98 -8.80
CA ALA A 575 15.13 -19.44 -8.67
C ALA A 575 13.77 -20.08 -8.98
N SER A 576 12.67 -19.37 -8.69
CA SER A 576 11.29 -19.80 -8.97
C SER A 576 10.72 -19.08 -10.19
N ARG A 577 9.56 -19.52 -10.68
CA ARG A 577 8.83 -18.83 -11.75
C ARG A 577 8.03 -17.66 -11.16
N ALA A 578 7.96 -16.54 -11.86
CA ALA A 578 7.05 -15.46 -11.52
C ALA A 578 5.78 -15.50 -12.36
N LYS A 579 4.73 -14.90 -11.81
CA LYS A 579 3.54 -14.49 -12.55
C LYS A 579 3.40 -12.98 -12.46
N ILE A 580 2.75 -12.38 -13.44
CA ILE A 580 2.29 -10.99 -13.31
C ILE A 580 0.85 -11.03 -12.83
N GLY A 581 0.64 -10.62 -11.59
CA GLY A 581 -0.65 -10.39 -11.00
C GLY A 581 -1.21 -9.01 -11.33
N THR A 582 -2.52 -8.85 -11.17
CA THR A 582 -3.19 -7.56 -11.09
C THR A 582 -4.09 -7.51 -9.87
N ALA A 583 -4.15 -6.35 -9.23
CA ALA A 583 -5.07 -6.06 -8.14
C ALA A 583 -5.80 -4.74 -8.42
N ALA A 584 -7.09 -4.71 -8.10
CA ALA A 584 -7.94 -3.55 -8.33
C ALA A 584 -8.79 -3.18 -7.12
N TRP A 585 -9.04 -1.88 -7.00
CA TRP A 585 -9.93 -1.27 -6.00
C TRP A 585 -10.87 -0.32 -6.72
N ALA A 586 -12.08 -0.14 -6.21
CA ALA A 586 -12.88 1.01 -6.59
C ALA A 586 -12.10 2.31 -6.33
N ARG A 587 -12.16 3.26 -7.27
CA ARG A 587 -11.32 4.49 -7.30
C ARG A 587 -11.28 5.22 -5.95
N ASP A 588 -12.40 5.32 -5.27
CA ASP A 588 -12.47 6.14 -4.06
C ASP A 588 -12.36 5.31 -2.77
N GLN A 589 -11.85 4.07 -2.86
CA GLN A 589 -11.93 3.05 -1.81
C GLN A 589 -10.61 2.31 -1.56
N LEU A 590 -9.45 2.91 -1.82
CA LEU A 590 -8.15 2.32 -1.43
C LEU A 590 -7.99 2.17 0.09
N GLY A 591 -8.57 3.10 0.85
CA GLY A 591 -8.50 3.13 2.30
C GLY A 591 -9.44 4.18 2.86
N GLY A 592 -9.51 4.25 4.18
CA GLY A 592 -10.45 5.14 4.85
C GLY A 592 -10.16 5.31 6.34
N LEU A 593 -11.15 5.89 7.02
CA LEU A 593 -11.15 6.14 8.45
C LEU A 593 -12.31 5.36 9.10
N ARG A 594 -12.06 4.80 10.27
CA ARG A 594 -13.08 4.11 11.08
C ARG A 594 -12.88 4.41 12.55
N ALA A 595 -13.92 4.22 13.36
CA ALA A 595 -13.79 4.32 14.81
C ALA A 595 -12.76 3.30 15.32
N ALA A 596 -11.86 3.72 16.21
CA ALA A 596 -10.85 2.84 16.79
C ALA A 596 -11.49 1.86 17.79
N HIS A 597 -12.47 2.34 18.54
CA HIS A 597 -13.26 1.55 19.49
C HIS A 597 -14.75 1.57 19.11
N ALA A 598 -15.38 0.41 19.15
CA ALA A 598 -16.79 0.25 18.79
C ALA A 598 -17.76 0.89 19.80
N ASP A 599 -17.33 1.09 21.05
CA ASP A 599 -18.13 1.66 22.13
C ASP A 599 -17.98 3.19 22.26
N ALA A 600 -17.18 3.82 21.38
CA ALA A 600 -16.96 5.25 21.38
C ALA A 600 -17.15 5.84 19.99
N ALA A 601 -17.63 7.09 19.94
CA ALA A 601 -17.76 7.80 18.67
C ALA A 601 -16.37 8.13 18.11
N GLY A 602 -16.16 7.87 16.83
CA GLY A 602 -15.00 8.38 16.10
C GLY A 602 -15.31 9.78 15.57
N VAL A 603 -14.42 10.75 15.82
CA VAL A 603 -14.62 12.15 15.43
C VAL A 603 -13.47 12.62 14.55
N VAL A 604 -13.78 13.26 13.41
CA VAL A 604 -12.81 13.93 12.55
C VAL A 604 -13.27 15.36 12.31
N THR A 605 -12.40 16.32 12.63
CA THR A 605 -12.58 17.73 12.29
C THR A 605 -11.68 18.09 11.12
N THR A 606 -12.24 18.60 10.03
CA THR A 606 -11.44 19.07 8.90
C THR A 606 -10.80 20.41 9.20
N LYS A 607 -9.80 20.78 8.40
CA LYS A 607 -9.35 22.17 8.31
C LYS A 607 -10.48 23.07 7.80
N PRO A 608 -10.38 24.39 8.04
CA PRO A 608 -11.26 25.35 7.41
C PRO A 608 -11.26 25.18 5.89
N PHE A 609 -12.40 25.35 5.25
CA PHE A 609 -12.53 25.30 3.81
C PHE A 609 -13.52 26.34 3.27
N ARG A 610 -13.36 26.62 1.99
CA ARG A 610 -14.32 27.36 1.15
C ARG A 610 -15.14 26.35 0.38
N ARG A 611 -16.46 26.51 0.47
CA ARG A 611 -17.42 25.64 -0.19
C ARG A 611 -17.62 26.10 -1.63
N ARG A 612 -17.39 25.21 -2.60
CA ARG A 612 -17.67 25.44 -4.03
C ARG A 612 -18.90 24.69 -4.56
N ALA A 613 -19.33 23.63 -3.89
CA ALA A 613 -20.52 22.86 -4.25
C ALA A 613 -21.72 23.14 -3.33
N ALA A 614 -22.92 22.85 -3.82
CA ALA A 614 -24.15 23.00 -3.05
C ALA A 614 -24.33 21.92 -1.96
N GLY A 615 -23.58 20.82 -1.98
CA GLY A 615 -23.71 19.75 -1.01
C GLY A 615 -22.44 18.90 -0.86
N LEU A 616 -22.36 18.18 0.26
CA LEU A 616 -21.28 17.24 0.57
C LEU A 616 -21.64 15.85 0.09
N ARG A 617 -20.68 15.22 -0.59
CA ARG A 617 -20.70 13.81 -0.96
C ARG A 617 -19.56 13.10 -0.24
N LEU A 618 -19.87 11.97 0.37
CA LEU A 618 -18.92 11.12 1.07
C LEU A 618 -18.95 9.73 0.44
N VAL A 619 -17.83 9.02 0.49
CA VAL A 619 -17.80 7.57 0.29
C VAL A 619 -17.79 6.95 1.66
N VAL A 620 -18.82 6.18 1.97
CA VAL A 620 -19.03 5.59 3.30
C VAL A 620 -19.29 4.11 3.15
N ASP A 621 -18.97 3.36 4.20
CA ASP A 621 -19.55 2.05 4.44
C ASP A 621 -20.16 2.08 5.83
N THR A 622 -21.49 2.03 5.86
CA THR A 622 -22.32 2.01 7.07
C THR A 622 -23.21 0.76 7.11
N LEU A 623 -22.86 -0.27 6.32
CA LEU A 623 -23.56 -1.55 6.33
C LEU A 623 -23.18 -2.40 7.54
N ALA A 624 -21.95 -2.26 8.03
CA ALA A 624 -21.49 -2.97 9.22
C ALA A 624 -22.12 -2.40 10.51
N ALA A 625 -22.61 -3.29 11.38
CA ALA A 625 -22.83 -3.06 12.82
C ALA A 625 -23.60 -1.78 13.22
N CYS A 626 -24.79 -1.53 12.65
CA CYS A 626 -25.61 -0.34 12.98
C CYS A 626 -24.84 0.98 12.91
N SER A 627 -23.76 1.02 12.14
CA SER A 627 -22.90 2.19 12.07
C SER A 627 -23.65 3.32 11.36
N ASN A 628 -23.43 4.53 11.83
CA ASN A 628 -23.93 5.70 11.16
C ASN A 628 -22.86 6.78 11.11
N LEU A 629 -23.02 7.65 10.12
CA LEU A 629 -22.23 8.83 9.94
C LEU A 629 -23.12 10.07 10.03
N THR A 630 -22.80 10.98 10.95
CA THR A 630 -23.43 12.30 11.03
C THR A 630 -22.41 13.39 10.71
N VAL A 631 -22.93 14.50 10.20
CA VAL A 631 -22.12 15.61 9.70
C VAL A 631 -22.66 16.91 10.26
N GLU A 632 -21.76 17.70 10.85
CA GLU A 632 -22.03 19.06 11.32
C GLU A 632 -21.11 20.06 10.61
N VAL A 633 -21.67 21.23 10.30
CA VAL A 633 -20.91 22.33 9.68
C VAL A 633 -20.68 23.43 10.71
N LEU A 634 -19.42 23.79 10.90
CA LEU A 634 -18.99 24.88 11.74
C LEU A 634 -18.66 26.13 10.92
N ALA A 635 -18.94 27.30 11.48
CA ALA A 635 -18.42 28.58 11.00
C ALA A 635 -16.92 28.72 11.32
N ALA A 636 -16.25 29.67 10.65
CA ALA A 636 -14.85 30.01 10.90
C ALA A 636 -14.54 30.32 12.38
N THR A 637 -15.52 30.83 13.13
CA THR A 637 -15.41 31.13 14.56
C THR A 637 -15.43 29.89 15.46
N GLY A 638 -15.67 28.71 14.87
CA GLY A 638 -15.83 27.42 15.57
C GLY A 638 -17.24 27.16 16.09
N GLY A 639 -18.17 28.11 15.94
CA GLY A 639 -19.58 27.90 16.26
C GLY A 639 -20.28 27.07 15.20
N VAL A 640 -21.32 26.33 15.59
CA VAL A 640 -22.16 25.56 14.67
C VAL A 640 -22.92 26.50 13.73
N VAL A 641 -22.99 26.16 12.44
CA VAL A 641 -23.84 26.88 11.48
C VAL A 641 -25.29 26.50 11.75
N GLU A 642 -26.16 27.50 11.95
CA GLU A 642 -27.60 27.30 12.17
C GLU A 642 -28.23 26.39 11.10
N GLY A 643 -29.03 25.40 11.53
CA GLY A 643 -29.65 24.41 10.64
C GLY A 643 -28.72 23.28 10.19
N ARG A 644 -27.44 23.29 10.61
CA ARG A 644 -26.38 22.35 10.20
C ARG A 644 -25.67 21.71 11.40
N GLY A 645 -26.29 21.75 12.58
CA GLY A 645 -25.75 21.12 13.78
C GLY A 645 -25.99 19.61 13.86
N LEU A 646 -25.32 18.93 14.78
CA LEU A 646 -25.51 17.48 14.98
C LEU A 646 -26.96 17.09 15.28
N ALA A 647 -27.67 17.89 16.08
CA ALA A 647 -29.08 17.65 16.41
C ALA A 647 -30.00 17.70 15.18
N GLU A 648 -29.57 18.41 14.13
CA GLU A 648 -30.31 18.60 12.89
C GLU A 648 -29.78 17.70 11.77
N ALA A 649 -28.64 17.03 11.99
CA ALA A 649 -28.00 16.18 11.00
C ALA A 649 -28.86 14.94 10.72
N VAL A 650 -28.98 14.59 9.43
CA VAL A 650 -29.60 13.32 9.03
C VAL A 650 -28.49 12.28 8.94
N PRO A 651 -28.49 11.24 9.79
CA PRO A 651 -27.47 10.21 9.74
C PRO A 651 -27.49 9.49 8.39
N VAL A 652 -26.29 9.24 7.87
CA VAL A 652 -26.10 8.27 6.80
C VAL A 652 -25.91 6.91 7.47
N ALA A 653 -26.86 6.00 7.27
CA ALA A 653 -26.85 4.66 7.84
C ALA A 653 -27.30 3.63 6.79
N GLY A 654 -26.87 2.38 6.94
CA GLY A 654 -27.29 1.27 6.07
C GLY A 654 -26.91 1.46 4.60
N ARG A 655 -25.77 2.11 4.33
CA ARG A 655 -25.32 2.47 2.98
C ARG A 655 -23.84 2.17 2.77
N ALA A 656 -23.51 1.58 1.64
CA ALA A 656 -22.15 1.50 1.12
C ALA A 656 -21.99 2.34 -0.15
N GLY A 657 -20.80 2.89 -0.35
CA GLY A 657 -20.45 3.73 -1.49
C GLY A 657 -20.79 5.20 -1.31
N ARG A 658 -21.10 5.88 -2.42
CA ARG A 658 -21.32 7.34 -2.42
C ARG A 658 -22.63 7.70 -1.73
N ALA A 659 -22.57 8.58 -0.74
CA ALA A 659 -23.69 9.17 -0.01
C ALA A 659 -23.67 10.68 -0.11
N ALA A 660 -24.86 11.30 -0.14
CA ALA A 660 -25.01 12.75 -0.07
C ALA A 660 -25.58 13.13 1.30
N CYS A 661 -24.96 14.11 1.96
CA CYS A 661 -25.46 14.63 3.23
C CYS A 661 -26.57 15.64 2.93
N ARG A 662 -27.83 15.24 3.14
CA ARG A 662 -29.04 16.02 2.74
C ARG A 662 -29.20 17.36 3.48
N ARG A 663 -28.39 17.62 4.51
CA ARG A 663 -28.35 18.88 5.25
C ARG A 663 -26.93 19.44 5.36
N TRP A 664 -26.23 19.53 4.21
CA TRP A 664 -24.97 20.28 4.08
C TRP A 664 -25.08 21.69 3.49
#